data_AF-A0A8J6P826-F1
#
_entry.id   AF-A0A8J6P826-F1
#
_cell.length_a   1.000
_cell.length_b   1.000
_cell.length_c   1.000
_cell.angle_alpha   90.00
_cell.angle_beta   90.00
_cell.angle_gamma   90.00
#
_symmetry.space_group_name_H-M   'P 1'
#
loop_
_entity.id
_entity.type
_entity.pdbx_description
1 polymer ?
#
loop_
_entity_poly.entity_id
_entity_poly.type
_entity_poly.pdbx_seq_one_letter_code
_entity_poly.pdbx_strand_id
1 'polypeptide(L)'
;MRQTTVTISEENDKAARIEGARQLGVQPDEVTVVQVNKATYIVSKKNAPGQFDIVIREDKMGAAIKTITPPLGNGKPVTVEDIKHALADLNIVVGIDNQVIEKIVSEVIDTNTPKNNIQVAVGEAAKSGKDGRVELKIGRGAVNKVPSANSMVKQGQIVAVRVPPTKGEPGRNILGEEVAQHGKDVNFTAGDNVIVTEDGSTFIAALYGEARSTSKDVSVENLVKVNKSGMWAKMSIFPTLADNSKLTFKDVCATLEQTGIVHGIKEDLIKNVIEAGETARNLTLAEATLAKDGVDARIEFKFRLNGDDPETIDAARQAGSLHASAILKEMVTAGDVLAIKIPVEEPVHGSTVSGDTLFGSKPKDKHVTAGTNVAVLDDGLTYVVAEDVTVSYADYVDGSLRADEPLLVSEDKLRVYLSVHPSSESGRMLTMEMVEKLLSDRGIIQRVDLNAVEQVLSEVASKNMPIHDVVVAEGIAPERGEDARIELKFQQEKIAGTIDERSGRINYKERESIQSVKAGDILAVKTPLKHGKEGVDVFGDIITAEPGTEKVLAPASNVEASDDGLIFTSEIEGIVILTQDNKMWVAKQYEVPGDVDYSTGNLSMEGSLDIKGWIRSGFDVRASGEIRIGGGIENATVKAGGDIYIHGGIIGSGEGSVHAGGNLTARFFENARVHADGNIFVRDDILRSTVSANGSIIVTEGKGRIRSGSVEAVKGIEVNEIGSDAGVRTRVSVGMESKARKLLDDLTKRLTDFNRTRAKMDMTLAQYVKNRTKKALLQKTSHKLGKLAKLRREIVSKEARMTKYRKELVQKMSENEIEPVAVKVRKTVYLGTTVFVYDSVYHVTEDIRGKVLFVLNAEKQSIELVV
;
A
#
# COMPACT_ATOMS: atom_id res chain seq x y z
N MET A 1 53.75 -114.14 64.06
CA MET A 1 54.05 -115.55 64.44
C MET A 1 55.47 -115.63 65.00
N ARG A 2 55.71 -116.38 66.09
CA ARG A 2 57.06 -116.54 66.66
C ARG A 2 57.86 -117.55 65.82
N GLN A 3 59.10 -117.21 65.46
CA GLN A 3 59.96 -118.07 64.63
C GLN A 3 60.21 -119.42 65.32
N THR A 4 60.05 -120.51 64.57
CA THR A 4 60.22 -121.90 65.02
C THR A 4 61.55 -122.50 64.58
N THR A 5 62.24 -121.87 63.63
CA THR A 5 63.56 -122.28 63.13
C THR A 5 64.41 -121.03 62.86
N VAL A 6 65.71 -121.10 63.20
CA VAL A 6 66.72 -120.07 62.89
C VAL A 6 67.94 -120.73 62.27
N THR A 7 68.55 -120.05 61.31
CA THR A 7 69.80 -120.50 60.67
C THR A 7 70.92 -119.62 61.19
N ILE A 8 71.97 -120.23 61.73
CA ILE A 8 73.07 -119.52 62.40
C ILE A 8 74.42 -120.11 61.97
N SER A 9 75.47 -119.30 62.01
CA SER A 9 76.82 -119.72 61.63
C SER A 9 77.76 -119.70 62.83
N GLU A 10 78.29 -120.87 63.18
CA GLU A 10 79.06 -121.10 64.41
C GLU A 10 80.18 -122.12 64.18
N GLU A 11 81.16 -122.16 65.07
CA GLU A 11 82.35 -123.02 64.91
C GLU A 11 82.06 -124.50 65.20
N ASN A 12 81.10 -124.80 66.09
CA ASN A 12 80.73 -126.17 66.46
C ASN A 12 79.26 -126.31 66.88
N ASP A 13 78.74 -127.54 66.83
CA ASP A 13 77.33 -127.87 67.13
C ASP A 13 76.88 -127.38 68.52
N LYS A 14 77.77 -127.40 69.51
CA LYS A 14 77.45 -126.99 70.87
C LYS A 14 77.23 -125.47 70.96
N ALA A 15 78.05 -124.68 70.27
CA ALA A 15 77.87 -123.23 70.16
C ALA A 15 76.59 -122.90 69.38
N ALA A 16 76.35 -123.57 68.26
CA ALA A 16 75.13 -123.42 67.48
C ALA A 16 73.87 -123.71 68.31
N ARG A 17 73.86 -124.79 69.09
CA ARG A 17 72.72 -125.15 69.92
C ARG A 17 72.32 -124.06 70.92
N ILE A 18 73.30 -123.41 71.54
CA ILE A 18 73.07 -122.38 72.54
C ILE A 18 72.55 -121.10 71.86
N GLU A 19 73.21 -120.63 70.80
CA GLU A 19 72.80 -119.39 70.14
C GLU A 19 71.45 -119.54 69.44
N GLY A 20 71.20 -120.68 68.80
CA GLY A 20 69.93 -120.92 68.12
C GLY A 20 68.76 -121.07 69.10
N ALA A 21 68.98 -121.72 70.24
CA ALA A 21 67.97 -121.77 71.31
C ALA A 21 67.68 -120.38 71.88
N ARG A 22 68.71 -119.54 72.08
CA ARG A 22 68.56 -118.16 72.54
C ARG A 22 67.72 -117.32 71.58
N GLN A 23 67.99 -117.36 70.27
CA GLN A 23 67.21 -116.62 69.27
C GLN A 23 65.77 -117.12 69.16
N LEU A 24 65.58 -118.43 69.32
CA LEU A 24 64.25 -119.02 69.38
C LEU A 24 63.56 -118.77 70.73
N GLY A 25 64.27 -118.25 71.74
CA GLY A 25 63.76 -117.98 73.08
C GLY A 25 63.37 -119.24 73.86
N VAL A 26 64.11 -120.34 73.66
CA VAL A 26 63.91 -121.64 74.33
C VAL A 26 65.23 -122.15 74.92
N GLN A 27 65.19 -123.20 75.73
CA GLN A 27 66.39 -123.80 76.32
C GLN A 27 67.19 -124.63 75.28
N PRO A 28 68.54 -124.74 75.39
CA PRO A 28 69.38 -125.46 74.42
C PRO A 28 69.03 -126.94 74.19
N ASP A 29 68.40 -127.61 75.13
CA ASP A 29 67.92 -128.99 75.03
C ASP A 29 66.55 -129.13 74.33
N GLU A 30 65.80 -128.03 74.23
CA GLU A 30 64.52 -127.93 73.51
C GLU A 30 64.65 -127.62 72.02
N VAL A 31 65.89 -127.52 71.53
CA VAL A 31 66.16 -127.35 70.11
C VAL A 31 66.85 -128.55 69.50
N THR A 32 66.61 -128.72 68.21
CA THR A 32 67.30 -129.65 67.33
C THR A 32 68.24 -128.84 66.45
N VAL A 33 69.49 -129.25 66.41
CA VAL A 33 70.53 -128.61 65.60
C VAL A 33 70.92 -129.55 64.48
N VAL A 34 70.91 -129.05 63.26
CA VAL A 34 71.31 -129.78 62.05
C VAL A 34 72.38 -128.97 61.34
N GLN A 35 73.60 -129.51 61.27
CA GLN A 35 74.68 -128.87 60.52
C GLN A 35 74.40 -128.97 59.02
N VAL A 36 74.40 -127.83 58.34
CA VAL A 36 74.12 -127.75 56.89
C VAL A 36 75.42 -127.70 56.09
N ASN A 37 76.46 -127.04 56.61
CA ASN A 37 77.79 -127.00 56.00
C ASN A 37 78.87 -126.69 57.07
N LYS A 38 80.15 -126.57 56.67
CA LYS A 38 81.31 -126.47 57.58
C LYS A 38 81.20 -125.39 58.67
N ALA A 39 80.39 -124.34 58.49
CA ALA A 39 80.25 -123.26 59.45
C ALA A 39 78.79 -122.81 59.69
N THR A 40 77.77 -123.55 59.24
CA THR A 40 76.35 -123.15 59.38
C THR A 40 75.48 -124.30 59.90
N TYR A 41 74.63 -123.97 60.86
CA TYR A 41 73.69 -124.87 61.53
C TYR A 41 72.28 -124.29 61.47
N ILE A 42 71.30 -125.16 61.22
CA ILE A 42 69.90 -124.83 61.39
C ILE A 42 69.47 -125.34 62.76
N VAL A 43 68.92 -124.44 63.57
CA VAL A 43 68.39 -124.73 64.88
C VAL A 43 66.88 -124.56 64.85
N SER A 44 66.14 -125.60 65.22
CA SER A 44 64.68 -125.60 65.25
C SER A 44 64.14 -125.97 66.63
N LYS A 45 63.04 -125.35 67.04
CA LYS A 45 62.31 -125.74 68.26
C LYS A 45 61.77 -127.15 68.11
N LYS A 46 61.85 -127.96 69.16
CA LYS A 46 61.20 -129.27 69.20
C LYS A 46 59.68 -129.18 69.23
N ASN A 47 59.10 -128.21 69.96
CA ASN A 47 57.64 -128.08 70.12
C ASN A 47 57.16 -126.60 70.04
N ALA A 48 56.00 -126.33 69.45
CA ALA A 48 55.33 -125.01 69.41
C ALA A 48 53.80 -125.13 69.14
N PRO A 49 52.92 -124.28 69.72
CA PRO A 49 51.47 -124.34 69.46
C PRO A 49 51.06 -123.78 68.09
N GLY A 50 49.89 -124.19 67.59
CA GLY A 50 49.28 -123.64 66.37
C GLY A 50 48.83 -122.18 66.52
N GLN A 51 48.70 -121.42 65.43
CA GLN A 51 48.37 -119.98 65.45
C GLN A 51 47.38 -119.61 64.34
N PHE A 52 46.56 -118.57 64.53
CA PHE A 52 45.68 -118.02 63.49
C PHE A 52 45.52 -116.48 63.54
N ASP A 53 44.98 -115.87 62.47
CA ASP A 53 44.74 -114.43 62.34
C ASP A 53 43.46 -114.13 61.52
N ILE A 54 42.65 -113.12 61.90
CA ILE A 54 41.38 -112.76 61.23
C ILE A 54 41.44 -111.31 60.72
N VAL A 55 40.91 -111.06 59.51
CA VAL A 55 40.88 -109.74 58.86
C VAL A 55 39.46 -109.40 58.35
N ILE A 56 39.02 -108.16 58.56
CA ILE A 56 37.76 -107.58 58.04
C ILE A 56 38.03 -106.82 56.72
N ARG A 57 37.10 -106.90 55.75
CA ARG A 57 37.14 -106.14 54.48
C ARG A 57 36.83 -104.65 54.69
N GLU A 58 37.39 -103.77 53.85
CA GLU A 58 37.22 -102.30 53.95
C GLU A 58 35.76 -101.83 53.91
N ASP A 59 34.92 -102.48 53.10
CA ASP A 59 33.49 -102.16 53.00
C ASP A 59 32.67 -102.61 54.23
N LYS A 60 33.32 -103.26 55.20
CA LYS A 60 32.70 -103.88 56.38
C LYS A 60 31.60 -104.89 56.00
N MET A 61 31.65 -105.46 54.79
CA MET A 61 30.66 -106.44 54.32
C MET A 61 31.17 -107.89 54.40
N GLY A 62 32.39 -108.14 54.89
CA GLY A 62 32.85 -109.51 55.18
C GLY A 62 34.13 -109.62 56.03
N ALA A 63 34.35 -110.78 56.66
CA ALA A 63 35.56 -111.10 57.44
C ALA A 63 36.12 -112.50 57.11
N ALA A 64 37.43 -112.70 57.23
CA ALA A 64 38.13 -113.94 56.85
C ALA A 64 39.31 -114.29 57.78
N ILE A 65 39.55 -115.58 58.04
CA ILE A 65 40.79 -116.09 58.65
C ILE A 65 41.90 -116.06 57.60
N LYS A 66 42.93 -115.25 57.83
CA LYS A 66 44.04 -115.04 56.90
C LYS A 66 44.95 -116.26 56.80
N THR A 67 45.34 -116.82 57.95
CA THR A 67 46.18 -118.03 58.06
C THR A 67 45.85 -118.74 59.36
N ILE A 68 45.83 -120.07 59.35
CA ILE A 68 45.81 -120.94 60.53
C ILE A 68 46.85 -122.06 60.38
N THR A 69 47.71 -122.25 61.38
CA THR A 69 48.82 -123.22 61.36
C THR A 69 48.65 -124.31 62.42
N PRO A 70 49.07 -125.56 62.14
CA PRO A 70 49.03 -126.64 63.12
C PRO A 70 50.18 -126.54 64.14
N PRO A 71 50.12 -127.25 65.29
CA PRO A 71 51.20 -127.27 66.26
C PRO A 71 52.43 -128.06 65.78
N LEU A 72 53.62 -127.63 66.21
CA LEU A 72 54.89 -128.33 66.02
C LEU A 72 55.15 -129.24 67.23
N GLY A 73 55.50 -130.51 66.98
CA GLY A 73 55.76 -131.51 68.04
C GLY A 73 54.57 -131.70 68.98
N ASN A 74 54.80 -131.69 70.30
CA ASN A 74 53.76 -131.78 71.35
C ASN A 74 53.10 -130.42 71.69
N GLY A 75 53.10 -129.45 70.78
CA GLY A 75 52.42 -128.16 71.00
C GLY A 75 50.88 -128.29 70.99
N LYS A 76 50.16 -127.36 71.64
CA LYS A 76 48.68 -127.34 71.63
C LYS A 76 48.12 -126.88 70.27
N PRO A 77 47.10 -127.55 69.69
CA PRO A 77 46.43 -127.09 68.48
C PRO A 77 45.46 -125.93 68.76
N VAL A 78 45.13 -125.16 67.72
CA VAL A 78 44.07 -124.12 67.74
C VAL A 78 42.71 -124.79 67.78
N THR A 79 41.77 -124.24 68.56
CA THR A 79 40.39 -124.74 68.67
C THR A 79 39.37 -123.82 67.99
N VAL A 80 38.17 -124.33 67.76
CA VAL A 80 37.05 -123.57 67.17
C VAL A 80 36.64 -122.41 68.08
N GLU A 81 36.63 -122.66 69.39
CA GLU A 81 36.35 -121.67 70.43
C GLU A 81 37.33 -120.50 70.36
N ASP A 82 38.62 -120.76 70.12
CA ASP A 82 39.62 -119.68 69.99
C ASP A 82 39.25 -118.72 68.84
N ILE A 83 38.81 -119.25 67.69
CA ILE A 83 38.42 -118.45 66.53
C ILE A 83 37.11 -117.70 66.77
N LYS A 84 36.11 -118.35 67.39
CA LYS A 84 34.83 -117.71 67.71
C LYS A 84 35.01 -116.55 68.70
N HIS A 85 35.86 -116.72 69.72
CA HIS A 85 36.22 -115.64 70.62
C HIS A 85 36.90 -114.48 69.89
N ALA A 86 37.85 -114.77 68.99
CA ALA A 86 38.50 -113.72 68.20
C ALA A 86 37.54 -112.97 67.26
N LEU A 87 36.54 -113.63 66.68
CA LEU A 87 35.50 -112.97 65.88
C LEU A 87 34.61 -112.06 66.73
N ALA A 88 34.26 -112.49 67.93
CA ALA A 88 33.51 -111.71 68.90
C ALA A 88 34.30 -110.48 69.40
N ASP A 89 35.59 -110.65 69.71
CA ASP A 89 36.48 -109.54 70.11
C ASP A 89 36.63 -108.49 69.01
N LEU A 90 36.47 -108.89 67.74
CA LEU A 90 36.46 -108.00 66.58
C LEU A 90 35.06 -107.42 66.25
N ASN A 91 34.05 -107.63 67.10
CA ASN A 91 32.66 -107.18 66.93
C ASN A 91 31.98 -107.62 65.63
N ILE A 92 32.44 -108.71 65.01
CA ILE A 92 31.76 -109.29 63.86
C ILE A 92 30.58 -110.09 64.42
N VAL A 93 29.35 -109.61 64.18
CA VAL A 93 28.13 -110.18 64.77
C VAL A 93 27.09 -110.62 63.73
N VAL A 94 27.19 -110.11 62.50
CA VAL A 94 26.26 -110.44 61.42
C VAL A 94 26.97 -111.33 60.39
N GLY A 95 26.33 -112.45 60.09
CA GLY A 95 26.71 -113.34 58.99
C GLY A 95 27.89 -114.28 59.24
N ILE A 96 28.25 -114.58 60.51
CA ILE A 96 29.32 -115.55 60.83
C ILE A 96 28.95 -116.97 60.40
N ASP A 97 29.82 -117.63 59.64
CA ASP A 97 29.66 -119.02 59.21
C ASP A 97 30.41 -119.98 60.14
N ASN A 98 29.69 -120.51 61.13
CA ASN A 98 30.23 -121.44 62.11
C ASN A 98 30.65 -122.79 61.51
N GLN A 99 29.98 -123.26 60.45
CA GLN A 99 30.29 -124.55 59.84
C GLN A 99 31.65 -124.51 59.13
N VAL A 100 31.97 -123.38 58.49
CA VAL A 100 33.27 -123.18 57.84
C VAL A 100 34.41 -123.15 58.86
N ILE A 101 34.19 -122.51 60.01
CA ILE A 101 35.20 -122.45 61.10
C ILE A 101 35.49 -123.84 61.68
N GLU A 102 34.45 -124.64 61.95
CA GLU A 102 34.61 -125.99 62.50
C GLU A 102 35.36 -126.91 61.54
N LYS A 103 35.00 -126.86 60.26
CA LYS A 103 35.64 -127.66 59.23
C LYS A 103 37.13 -127.32 59.09
N ILE A 104 37.49 -126.03 59.09
CA ILE A 104 38.89 -125.65 58.85
C ILE A 104 39.80 -126.02 60.02
N VAL A 105 39.33 -125.91 61.26
CA VAL A 105 40.11 -126.30 62.44
C VAL A 105 40.41 -127.79 62.42
N SER A 106 39.40 -128.63 62.11
CA SER A 106 39.60 -130.09 61.97
C SER A 106 40.61 -130.41 60.86
N GLU A 107 40.44 -129.81 59.68
CA GLU A 107 41.35 -130.08 58.55
C GLU A 107 42.81 -129.73 58.84
N VAL A 108 43.07 -128.62 59.55
CA VAL A 108 44.43 -128.20 59.90
C VAL A 108 45.07 -129.20 60.86
N ILE A 109 44.31 -129.73 61.81
CA ILE A 109 44.78 -130.74 62.77
C ILE A 109 45.03 -132.08 62.08
N ASP A 110 44.06 -132.56 61.30
CA ASP A 110 44.11 -133.90 60.69
C ASP A 110 45.20 -134.01 59.62
N THR A 111 45.38 -132.96 58.83
CA THR A 111 46.37 -132.96 57.74
C THR A 111 47.74 -132.48 58.18
N ASN A 112 47.82 -131.86 59.36
CA ASN A 112 49.01 -131.18 59.87
C ASN A 112 49.61 -130.17 58.85
N THR A 113 48.74 -129.51 58.06
CA THR A 113 49.14 -128.48 57.09
C THR A 113 48.41 -127.14 57.33
N PRO A 114 49.06 -125.97 57.14
CA PRO A 114 48.41 -124.67 57.29
C PRO A 114 47.31 -124.40 56.24
N LYS A 115 46.30 -123.61 56.59
CA LYS A 115 45.25 -123.13 55.68
C LYS A 115 45.15 -121.61 55.71
N ASN A 116 44.76 -120.99 54.59
CA ASN A 116 44.75 -119.54 54.42
C ASN A 116 43.46 -119.02 53.78
N ASN A 117 43.14 -117.76 54.07
CA ASN A 117 42.12 -116.92 53.42
C ASN A 117 40.71 -117.51 53.39
N ILE A 118 40.22 -117.94 54.55
CA ILE A 118 38.92 -118.59 54.72
C ILE A 118 37.90 -117.55 55.15
N GLN A 119 36.89 -117.30 54.34
CA GLN A 119 35.83 -116.37 54.69
C GLN A 119 34.95 -116.92 55.80
N VAL A 120 34.73 -116.11 56.83
CA VAL A 120 34.00 -116.49 58.03
C VAL A 120 32.85 -115.56 58.37
N ALA A 121 32.65 -114.42 57.69
CA ALA A 121 31.42 -113.59 57.80
C ALA A 121 31.04 -112.74 56.55
N VAL A 122 29.74 -112.40 56.34
CA VAL A 122 29.17 -111.54 55.24
C VAL A 122 27.92 -110.70 55.62
N GLY A 123 27.74 -109.46 55.11
CA GLY A 123 26.58 -108.56 55.35
C GLY A 123 25.49 -108.49 54.24
N GLU A 124 24.39 -107.73 54.44
CA GLU A 124 23.16 -107.66 53.60
C GLU A 124 22.93 -106.28 52.86
N ALA A 125 22.39 -106.25 51.62
CA ALA A 125 22.34 -105.04 50.74
C ALA A 125 20.94 -104.36 50.54
N ALA A 126 20.91 -103.07 50.12
CA ALA A 126 19.72 -102.18 49.98
C ALA A 126 19.08 -102.05 48.57
N LYS A 127 17.85 -101.49 48.42
CA LYS A 127 17.08 -101.32 47.14
C LYS A 127 16.61 -99.87 46.83
N SER A 128 16.60 -99.43 45.55
CA SER A 128 16.34 -98.01 45.12
C SER A 128 14.88 -97.65 44.72
N GLY A 129 14.50 -96.36 44.80
CA GLY A 129 13.17 -95.79 44.41
C GLY A 129 13.03 -95.32 42.93
N LYS A 130 11.85 -94.80 42.52
CA LYS A 130 11.50 -94.41 41.12
C LYS A 130 11.47 -92.88 40.88
N ASP A 131 11.76 -92.42 39.65
CA ASP A 131 11.79 -91.00 39.22
C ASP A 131 10.39 -90.40 38.89
N GLY A 132 10.27 -89.06 38.97
CA GLY A 132 9.07 -88.29 38.63
C GLY A 132 8.83 -88.13 37.11
N ARG A 133 7.59 -87.83 36.70
CA ARG A 133 7.18 -87.72 35.28
C ARG A 133 6.05 -86.70 35.05
N VAL A 134 5.81 -86.32 33.80
CA VAL A 134 4.68 -85.47 33.40
C VAL A 134 3.69 -86.28 32.55
N GLU A 135 2.42 -86.18 32.90
CA GLU A 135 1.30 -86.78 32.18
C GLU A 135 0.53 -85.69 31.43
N LEU A 136 0.69 -85.64 30.10
CA LEU A 136 -0.07 -84.74 29.23
C LEU A 136 -1.53 -85.21 29.12
N LYS A 137 -2.47 -84.28 29.23
CA LYS A 137 -3.91 -84.51 29.01
C LYS A 137 -4.38 -84.07 27.61
N ILE A 138 -3.43 -83.74 26.74
CA ILE A 138 -3.63 -83.28 25.36
C ILE A 138 -2.88 -84.21 24.38
N GLY A 139 -3.15 -84.07 23.08
CA GLY A 139 -2.50 -84.83 22.02
C GLY A 139 -2.70 -86.34 22.17
N ARG A 140 -1.61 -87.11 22.30
CA ARG A 140 -1.69 -88.56 22.51
C ARG A 140 -2.32 -88.93 23.86
N GLY A 141 -2.16 -88.07 24.87
CA GLY A 141 -2.69 -88.26 26.23
C GLY A 141 -4.13 -87.78 26.42
N ALA A 142 -4.73 -87.14 25.41
CA ALA A 142 -6.12 -86.70 25.43
C ALA A 142 -7.11 -87.87 25.47
N VAL A 143 -8.30 -87.65 26.04
CA VAL A 143 -9.40 -88.61 26.01
C VAL A 143 -9.99 -88.67 24.60
N ASN A 144 -10.16 -87.50 23.98
CA ASN A 144 -10.56 -87.36 22.60
C ASN A 144 -9.38 -87.73 21.67
N LYS A 145 -9.55 -88.75 20.83
CA LYS A 145 -8.50 -89.20 19.89
C LYS A 145 -8.62 -88.56 18.50
N VAL A 146 -9.61 -87.69 18.27
CA VAL A 146 -9.78 -86.99 16.99
C VAL A 146 -8.63 -85.98 16.81
N PRO A 147 -7.82 -86.07 15.75
CA PRO A 147 -6.63 -85.22 15.57
C PRO A 147 -6.92 -83.71 15.56
N SER A 148 -8.10 -83.29 15.13
CA SER A 148 -8.50 -81.87 15.11
C SER A 148 -9.05 -81.34 16.43
N ALA A 149 -9.19 -82.19 17.45
CA ALA A 149 -9.82 -81.85 18.73
C ALA A 149 -8.99 -82.28 19.96
N ASN A 150 -8.06 -83.23 19.79
CA ASN A 150 -7.25 -83.78 20.88
C ASN A 150 -6.28 -82.78 21.54
N SER A 151 -6.09 -81.61 20.95
CA SER A 151 -5.32 -80.50 21.52
C SER A 151 -6.20 -79.29 21.86
N MET A 152 -7.50 -79.34 21.59
CA MET A 152 -8.39 -78.20 21.83
C MET A 152 -8.80 -78.16 23.30
N VAL A 153 -8.59 -77.02 23.95
CA VAL A 153 -8.93 -76.84 25.37
C VAL A 153 -9.67 -75.53 25.59
N LYS A 154 -10.49 -75.48 26.63
CA LYS A 154 -11.14 -74.26 27.13
C LYS A 154 -10.53 -73.82 28.46
N GLN A 155 -10.81 -72.58 28.84
CA GLN A 155 -10.39 -72.03 30.12
C GLN A 155 -10.76 -72.97 31.28
N GLY A 156 -9.80 -73.21 32.18
CA GLY A 156 -9.98 -74.06 33.36
C GLY A 156 -9.71 -75.54 33.13
N GLN A 157 -9.44 -76.00 31.89
CA GLN A 157 -9.10 -77.39 31.63
C GLN A 157 -7.64 -77.73 31.89
N ILE A 158 -7.41 -78.91 32.45
CA ILE A 158 -6.08 -79.43 32.73
C ILE A 158 -5.42 -79.88 31.43
N VAL A 159 -4.26 -79.31 31.10
CA VAL A 159 -3.44 -79.67 29.93
C VAL A 159 -2.31 -80.65 30.27
N ALA A 160 -1.80 -80.63 31.51
CA ALA A 160 -0.77 -81.55 31.99
C ALA A 160 -0.77 -81.69 33.52
N VAL A 161 -0.27 -82.83 34.03
CA VAL A 161 -0.09 -83.10 35.48
C VAL A 161 1.30 -83.65 35.74
N ARG A 162 2.01 -83.10 36.74
CA ARG A 162 3.32 -83.56 37.20
C ARG A 162 3.16 -84.58 38.34
N VAL A 163 3.84 -85.72 38.23
CA VAL A 163 3.87 -86.82 39.22
C VAL A 163 5.26 -86.88 39.89
N PRO A 164 5.36 -86.79 41.23
CA PRO A 164 6.63 -86.73 41.97
C PRO A 164 7.35 -88.10 42.13
N PRO A 165 8.66 -88.15 42.45
CA PRO A 165 9.46 -89.38 42.67
C PRO A 165 9.22 -90.10 44.03
N THR A 166 9.68 -91.36 44.17
CA THR A 166 9.53 -92.22 45.38
C THR A 166 10.86 -92.62 46.08
N LYS A 167 10.79 -93.01 47.37
CA LYS A 167 11.94 -93.48 48.21
C LYS A 167 12.10 -95.02 48.18
N GLY A 168 13.34 -95.56 48.35
CA GLY A 168 13.68 -97.00 48.41
C GLY A 168 13.91 -97.59 49.83
N GLU A 169 14.27 -98.89 49.95
CA GLU A 169 14.40 -99.68 51.21
C GLU A 169 15.87 -99.87 51.68
N PRO A 170 16.20 -99.83 52.99
CA PRO A 170 17.60 -99.93 53.49
C PRO A 170 18.16 -101.37 53.70
N GLY A 171 19.49 -101.56 53.71
CA GLY A 171 20.24 -102.82 54.04
C GLY A 171 21.23 -102.70 55.22
N ARG A 172 21.98 -103.75 55.64
CA ARG A 172 22.88 -103.78 56.84
C ARG A 172 24.26 -104.47 56.67
N ASN A 173 25.35 -103.92 57.23
CA ASN A 173 26.73 -104.49 57.13
C ASN A 173 27.12 -105.53 58.24
N ILE A 174 28.33 -106.15 58.21
CA ILE A 174 28.73 -107.24 59.17
C ILE A 174 28.85 -106.78 60.64
N LEU A 175 28.90 -105.47 60.85
CA LEU A 175 28.93 -104.81 62.15
C LEU A 175 27.53 -104.37 62.62
N GLY A 176 26.51 -104.43 61.74
CA GLY A 176 25.10 -104.13 62.04
C GLY A 176 24.59 -102.73 61.64
N GLU A 177 25.31 -101.94 60.84
CA GLU A 177 24.97 -100.55 60.45
C GLU A 177 24.11 -100.47 59.15
N GLU A 178 23.17 -99.50 59.01
CA GLU A 178 22.11 -99.42 57.95
C GLU A 178 22.42 -98.49 56.73
N VAL A 179 22.00 -98.82 55.48
CA VAL A 179 22.35 -98.10 54.20
C VAL A 179 21.14 -97.95 53.21
N ALA A 180 20.83 -96.77 52.59
CA ALA A 180 19.63 -96.52 51.71
C ALA A 180 19.81 -95.60 50.43
N GLN A 181 18.88 -95.61 49.42
CA GLN A 181 18.89 -94.81 48.15
C GLN A 181 17.49 -94.25 47.64
N HIS A 182 17.44 -93.13 46.86
CA HIS A 182 16.20 -92.40 46.39
C HIS A 182 16.17 -91.97 44.88
N GLY A 183 14.98 -91.70 44.29
CA GLY A 183 14.75 -91.26 42.88
C GLY A 183 14.70 -89.72 42.60
N LYS A 184 14.71 -89.27 41.33
CA LYS A 184 14.89 -87.88 40.83
C LYS A 184 13.60 -87.20 40.28
N ASP A 185 13.52 -85.87 40.34
CA ASP A 185 12.36 -85.06 39.91
C ASP A 185 12.44 -84.57 38.43
N VAL A 186 11.30 -84.12 37.85
CA VAL A 186 11.14 -83.71 36.44
C VAL A 186 11.02 -82.19 36.26
N ASN A 187 11.76 -81.60 35.31
CA ASN A 187 11.75 -80.16 35.02
C ASN A 187 10.79 -79.81 33.86
N PHE A 188 9.60 -79.28 34.18
CA PHE A 188 8.54 -78.95 33.21
C PHE A 188 7.77 -77.68 33.63
N THR A 189 7.52 -76.73 32.71
CA THR A 189 7.06 -75.36 33.01
C THR A 189 5.81 -74.95 32.20
N ALA A 190 5.13 -73.87 32.60
CA ALA A 190 3.99 -73.34 31.84
C ALA A 190 4.48 -72.28 30.84
N GLY A 191 4.00 -72.37 29.60
CA GLY A 191 4.15 -71.34 28.57
C GLY A 191 2.92 -70.45 28.47
N ASP A 192 2.79 -69.75 27.34
CA ASP A 192 1.70 -68.79 27.10
C ASP A 192 0.32 -69.41 27.34
N ASN A 193 -0.56 -68.63 27.99
CA ASN A 193 -1.95 -68.99 28.25
C ASN A 193 -2.14 -70.30 29.05
N VAL A 194 -1.18 -70.65 29.91
CA VAL A 194 -1.28 -71.75 30.88
C VAL A 194 -0.99 -71.25 32.28
N ILE A 195 -1.83 -71.63 33.23
CA ILE A 195 -1.72 -71.33 34.66
C ILE A 195 -1.32 -72.61 35.40
N VAL A 196 -0.35 -72.54 36.31
CA VAL A 196 0.02 -73.68 37.16
C VAL A 196 -0.66 -73.54 38.52
N THR A 197 -1.17 -74.64 39.08
CA THR A 197 -1.69 -74.66 40.45
C THR A 197 -0.60 -74.30 41.47
N GLU A 198 -1.01 -73.77 42.64
CA GLU A 198 -0.09 -73.34 43.72
C GLU A 198 0.89 -74.44 44.16
N ASP A 199 0.45 -75.71 44.12
CA ASP A 199 1.26 -76.89 44.43
C ASP A 199 2.27 -77.27 43.34
N GLY A 200 2.29 -76.54 42.21
CA GLY A 200 3.21 -76.75 41.09
C GLY A 200 2.93 -78.02 40.26
N SER A 201 1.80 -78.71 40.52
CA SER A 201 1.53 -80.03 39.95
C SER A 201 0.67 -80.01 38.69
N THR A 202 -0.26 -79.08 38.57
CA THR A 202 -1.31 -79.13 37.55
C THR A 202 -1.26 -77.89 36.66
N PHE A 203 -1.26 -78.11 35.35
CA PHE A 203 -1.22 -77.07 34.32
C PHE A 203 -2.60 -76.90 33.72
N ILE A 204 -3.15 -75.69 33.75
CA ILE A 204 -4.53 -75.35 33.41
C ILE A 204 -4.55 -74.32 32.29
N ALA A 205 -5.37 -74.52 31.26
CA ALA A 205 -5.55 -73.55 30.18
C ALA A 205 -6.20 -72.24 30.67
N ALA A 206 -5.63 -71.10 30.30
CA ALA A 206 -6.12 -69.78 30.69
C ALA A 206 -7.26 -69.26 29.79
N LEU A 207 -7.35 -69.74 28.55
CA LEU A 207 -8.34 -69.36 27.54
C LEU A 207 -8.68 -70.54 26.64
N TYR A 208 -9.66 -70.38 25.74
CA TYR A 208 -9.94 -71.37 24.70
C TYR A 208 -8.95 -71.30 23.53
N GLY A 209 -8.32 -72.42 23.20
CA GLY A 209 -7.33 -72.48 22.12
C GLY A 209 -6.74 -73.87 21.86
N GLU A 210 -5.72 -73.91 21.01
CA GLU A 210 -4.98 -75.15 20.69
C GLU A 210 -3.77 -75.30 21.63
N ALA A 211 -3.79 -76.30 22.50
CA ALA A 211 -2.69 -76.59 23.40
C ALA A 211 -1.52 -77.27 22.66
N ARG A 212 -0.31 -76.75 22.86
CA ARG A 212 0.94 -77.30 22.33
C ARG A 212 1.87 -77.62 23.49
N SER A 213 2.62 -78.72 23.39
CA SER A 213 3.57 -79.12 24.42
C SER A 213 4.91 -79.52 23.81
N THR A 214 6.00 -79.19 24.50
CA THR A 214 7.36 -79.64 24.21
C THR A 214 7.87 -80.58 25.31
N SER A 215 9.15 -80.97 25.26
CA SER A 215 9.76 -81.74 26.35
C SER A 215 9.93 -80.97 27.67
N LYS A 216 9.72 -79.65 27.66
CA LYS A 216 9.96 -78.77 28.82
C LYS A 216 8.76 -77.91 29.21
N ASP A 217 7.75 -77.76 28.36
CA ASP A 217 6.61 -76.89 28.64
C ASP A 217 5.30 -77.28 27.94
N VAL A 218 4.24 -76.55 28.30
CA VAL A 218 2.92 -76.58 27.65
C VAL A 218 2.34 -75.16 27.57
N SER A 219 1.80 -74.79 26.41
CA SER A 219 1.17 -73.50 26.12
C SER A 219 -0.16 -73.68 25.36
N VAL A 220 -1.00 -72.65 25.31
CA VAL A 220 -2.25 -72.64 24.54
C VAL A 220 -2.22 -71.49 23.53
N GLU A 221 -2.38 -71.80 22.25
CA GLU A 221 -2.42 -70.81 21.18
C GLU A 221 -3.76 -70.09 21.13
N ASN A 222 -3.74 -68.76 21.17
CA ASN A 222 -4.94 -67.94 21.02
C ASN A 222 -5.45 -67.99 19.57
N LEU A 223 -6.70 -68.42 19.39
CA LEU A 223 -7.32 -68.58 18.08
C LEU A 223 -8.06 -67.33 17.58
N VAL A 224 -8.18 -66.28 18.39
CA VAL A 224 -8.77 -65.00 17.99
C VAL A 224 -7.77 -64.21 17.14
N LYS A 225 -8.17 -63.91 15.90
CA LYS A 225 -7.42 -63.08 14.96
C LYS A 225 -8.17 -61.78 14.73
N VAL A 226 -7.54 -60.67 15.10
CA VAL A 226 -8.07 -59.32 14.86
C VAL A 226 -7.36 -58.72 13.66
N ASN A 227 -8.08 -58.06 12.76
CA ASN A 227 -7.44 -57.30 11.70
C ASN A 227 -6.64 -56.12 12.28
N LYS A 228 -5.53 -55.72 11.65
CA LYS A 228 -4.74 -54.54 12.03
C LYS A 228 -5.57 -53.26 12.22
N SER A 229 -6.66 -53.10 11.47
CA SER A 229 -7.53 -51.92 11.56
C SER A 229 -8.61 -52.02 12.65
N GLY A 230 -8.69 -53.12 13.40
CA GLY A 230 -9.73 -53.31 14.43
C GLY A 230 -11.15 -53.43 13.86
N MET A 231 -11.30 -53.72 12.56
CA MET A 231 -12.62 -53.73 11.90
C MET A 231 -13.38 -55.05 12.06
N TRP A 232 -12.68 -56.13 12.36
CA TRP A 232 -13.29 -57.44 12.61
C TRP A 232 -12.40 -58.32 13.48
N ALA A 233 -13.02 -59.26 14.19
CA ALA A 233 -12.35 -60.36 14.88
C ALA A 233 -12.87 -61.70 14.34
N LYS A 234 -11.97 -62.63 14.01
CA LYS A 234 -12.28 -63.99 13.55
C LYS A 234 -11.71 -65.03 14.51
N MET A 235 -12.42 -66.14 14.68
CA MET A 235 -11.92 -67.28 15.45
C MET A 235 -12.35 -68.60 14.80
N SER A 236 -11.59 -69.67 15.04
CA SER A 236 -12.01 -71.02 14.68
C SER A 236 -12.63 -71.73 15.90
N ILE A 237 -13.84 -72.24 15.73
CA ILE A 237 -14.64 -72.91 16.76
C ILE A 237 -14.60 -74.42 16.53
N PHE A 238 -14.13 -75.15 17.53
CA PHE A 238 -14.07 -76.60 17.59
C PHE A 238 -15.03 -77.08 18.68
N PRO A 239 -16.17 -77.70 18.34
CA PRO A 239 -17.25 -77.99 19.29
C PRO A 239 -16.91 -79.01 20.37
N THR A 240 -15.92 -79.88 20.13
CA THR A 240 -15.51 -80.95 21.05
C THR A 240 -14.04 -80.78 21.39
N LEU A 241 -13.70 -80.89 22.67
CA LEU A 241 -12.38 -80.60 23.23
C LEU A 241 -11.59 -81.89 23.53
N ALA A 242 -10.35 -81.75 24.01
CA ALA A 242 -9.42 -82.84 24.29
C ALA A 242 -9.92 -83.85 25.33
N ASP A 243 -10.82 -83.43 26.24
CA ASP A 243 -11.44 -84.25 27.27
C ASP A 243 -12.84 -84.79 26.88
N ASN A 244 -13.26 -84.62 25.61
CA ASN A 244 -14.61 -84.87 25.08
C ASN A 244 -15.70 -83.91 25.58
N SER A 245 -15.39 -82.91 26.41
CA SER A 245 -16.37 -81.88 26.75
C SER A 245 -16.71 -81.00 25.54
N LYS A 246 -17.85 -80.32 25.63
CA LYS A 246 -18.32 -79.38 24.61
C LYS A 246 -17.88 -77.96 24.92
N LEU A 247 -17.55 -77.22 23.87
CA LEU A 247 -17.37 -75.76 23.94
C LEU A 247 -18.74 -75.09 24.08
N THR A 248 -18.86 -74.09 24.94
CA THR A 248 -20.11 -73.37 25.17
C THR A 248 -20.02 -71.92 24.69
N PHE A 249 -21.18 -71.27 24.50
CA PHE A 249 -21.25 -69.84 24.14
C PHE A 249 -20.47 -68.96 25.14
N LYS A 250 -20.59 -69.28 26.43
CA LYS A 250 -19.86 -68.60 27.50
C LYS A 250 -18.35 -68.72 27.35
N ASP A 251 -17.85 -69.90 26.95
CA ASP A 251 -16.41 -70.11 26.74
C ASP A 251 -15.88 -69.25 25.59
N VAL A 252 -16.67 -69.09 24.52
CA VAL A 252 -16.33 -68.22 23.38
C VAL A 252 -16.35 -66.74 23.77
N CYS A 253 -17.40 -66.27 24.45
CA CYS A 253 -17.50 -64.88 24.91
C CYS A 253 -16.38 -64.51 25.89
N ALA A 254 -16.08 -65.37 26.87
CA ALA A 254 -14.99 -65.16 27.82
C ALA A 254 -13.63 -65.03 27.11
N THR A 255 -13.42 -65.81 26.04
CA THR A 255 -12.21 -65.72 25.22
C THR A 255 -12.17 -64.41 24.43
N LEU A 256 -13.28 -63.97 23.83
CA LEU A 256 -13.36 -62.68 23.14
C LEU A 256 -13.03 -61.52 24.08
N GLU A 257 -13.63 -61.47 25.27
CA GLU A 257 -13.36 -60.45 26.30
C GLU A 257 -11.89 -60.43 26.74
N GLN A 258 -11.30 -61.60 27.03
CA GLN A 258 -9.89 -61.71 27.41
C GLN A 258 -8.92 -61.27 26.31
N THR A 259 -9.36 -61.35 25.04
CA THR A 259 -8.59 -60.86 23.88
C THR A 259 -8.89 -59.41 23.54
N GLY A 260 -9.67 -58.70 24.36
CA GLY A 260 -9.99 -57.29 24.19
C GLY A 260 -11.09 -57.00 23.17
N ILE A 261 -11.87 -58.01 22.76
CA ILE A 261 -13.01 -57.83 21.85
C ILE A 261 -14.27 -57.62 22.67
N VAL A 262 -14.81 -56.40 22.61
CA VAL A 262 -15.92 -55.95 23.46
C VAL A 262 -17.07 -55.33 22.66
N HIS A 263 -16.87 -55.03 21.37
CA HIS A 263 -17.88 -54.37 20.53
C HIS A 263 -18.19 -55.16 19.26
N GLY A 264 -19.45 -55.13 18.84
CA GLY A 264 -19.88 -55.73 17.57
C GLY A 264 -19.94 -57.25 17.54
N ILE A 265 -20.00 -57.91 18.70
CA ILE A 265 -20.05 -59.37 18.84
C ILE A 265 -21.36 -59.93 18.25
N LYS A 266 -21.23 -60.86 17.31
CA LYS A 266 -22.36 -61.54 16.64
C LYS A 266 -22.85 -62.72 17.48
N GLU A 267 -23.52 -62.43 18.58
CA GLU A 267 -23.95 -63.46 19.54
C GLU A 267 -24.77 -64.59 18.91
N ASP A 268 -25.76 -64.24 18.08
CA ASP A 268 -26.66 -65.22 17.46
C ASP A 268 -25.89 -66.16 16.53
N LEU A 269 -24.92 -65.64 15.79
CA LEU A 269 -24.04 -66.44 14.93
C LEU A 269 -23.21 -67.43 15.75
N ILE A 270 -22.66 -66.98 16.89
CA ILE A 270 -21.86 -67.84 17.78
C ILE A 270 -22.75 -68.95 18.37
N LYS A 271 -23.94 -68.61 18.87
CA LYS A 271 -24.91 -69.59 19.43
C LYS A 271 -25.26 -70.65 18.39
N ASN A 272 -25.64 -70.24 17.18
CA ASN A 272 -26.00 -71.14 16.09
C ASN A 272 -24.86 -72.10 15.72
N VAL A 273 -23.61 -71.61 15.67
CA VAL A 273 -22.45 -72.45 15.32
C VAL A 273 -22.11 -73.46 16.42
N ILE A 274 -22.29 -73.09 17.69
CA ILE A 274 -22.09 -73.99 18.81
C ILE A 274 -23.18 -75.08 18.85
N GLU A 275 -24.44 -74.70 18.61
CA GLU A 275 -25.58 -75.62 18.55
C GLU A 275 -25.48 -76.60 17.38
N ALA A 276 -25.00 -76.15 16.22
CA ALA A 276 -24.79 -77.00 15.05
C ALA A 276 -23.78 -78.13 15.32
N GLY A 277 -22.86 -77.95 16.28
CA GLY A 277 -21.91 -78.99 16.68
C GLY A 277 -20.86 -79.33 15.62
N GLU A 278 -20.71 -78.51 14.58
CA GLU A 278 -19.72 -78.64 13.50
C GLU A 278 -18.53 -77.68 13.67
N THR A 279 -17.38 -78.03 13.10
CA THR A 279 -16.19 -77.18 13.16
C THR A 279 -16.33 -75.99 12.21
N ALA A 280 -16.33 -74.77 12.75
CA ALA A 280 -16.35 -73.53 11.97
C ALA A 280 -14.96 -72.89 11.98
N ARG A 281 -14.38 -72.65 10.79
CA ARG A 281 -13.05 -72.05 10.66
C ARG A 281 -13.15 -70.58 10.26
N ASN A 282 -12.31 -69.73 10.86
CA ASN A 282 -12.20 -68.30 10.55
C ASN A 282 -13.55 -67.54 10.56
N LEU A 283 -14.43 -67.89 11.49
CA LEU A 283 -15.75 -67.28 11.61
C LEU A 283 -15.61 -65.85 12.12
N THR A 284 -16.22 -64.87 11.44
CA THR A 284 -16.24 -63.47 11.91
C THR A 284 -17.17 -63.35 13.10
N LEU A 285 -16.58 -63.23 14.30
CA LEU A 285 -17.32 -63.18 15.56
C LEU A 285 -17.67 -61.77 15.99
N ALA A 286 -16.91 -60.77 15.54
CA ALA A 286 -17.21 -59.37 15.79
C ALA A 286 -16.88 -58.49 14.59
N GLU A 287 -17.67 -57.44 14.36
CA GLU A 287 -17.45 -56.41 13.33
C GLU A 287 -17.60 -55.01 13.91
N ALA A 288 -16.75 -54.10 13.49
CA ALA A 288 -16.80 -52.69 13.88
C ALA A 288 -18.08 -52.02 13.36
N THR A 289 -18.54 -51.00 14.08
CA THR A 289 -19.54 -50.05 13.57
C THR A 289 -18.81 -48.96 12.78
N LEU A 290 -19.11 -48.82 11.49
CA LEU A 290 -18.48 -47.81 10.64
C LEU A 290 -18.93 -46.40 11.05
N ALA A 291 -18.00 -45.46 11.05
CA ALA A 291 -18.33 -44.04 11.14
C ALA A 291 -19.05 -43.58 9.87
N LYS A 292 -19.98 -42.63 10.01
CA LYS A 292 -20.56 -41.88 8.90
C LYS A 292 -20.12 -40.44 9.03
N ASP A 293 -19.53 -39.90 7.97
CA ASP A 293 -19.18 -38.48 7.90
C ASP A 293 -20.44 -37.62 8.01
N GLY A 294 -20.28 -36.41 8.53
CA GLY A 294 -21.35 -35.41 8.49
C GLY A 294 -21.60 -34.94 7.07
N VAL A 295 -22.80 -34.42 6.82
CA VAL A 295 -23.18 -33.86 5.52
C VAL A 295 -23.04 -32.34 5.56
N ASP A 296 -22.27 -31.78 4.63
CA ASP A 296 -22.07 -30.34 4.49
C ASP A 296 -23.41 -29.61 4.28
N ALA A 297 -23.53 -28.40 4.82
CA ALA A 297 -24.69 -27.55 4.58
C ALA A 297 -24.70 -27.13 3.10
N ARG A 298 -25.91 -27.03 2.52
CA ARG A 298 -26.09 -26.63 1.13
C ARG A 298 -27.25 -25.66 0.99
N ILE A 299 -27.21 -24.87 -0.07
CA ILE A 299 -28.25 -23.89 -0.39
C ILE A 299 -29.04 -24.45 -1.56
N GLU A 300 -30.35 -24.52 -1.40
CA GLU A 300 -31.26 -24.88 -2.46
C GLU A 300 -31.94 -23.62 -3.00
N PHE A 301 -31.44 -23.11 -4.12
CA PHE A 301 -32.05 -21.97 -4.82
C PHE A 301 -33.36 -22.39 -5.50
N LYS A 302 -34.35 -21.51 -5.44
CA LYS A 302 -35.69 -21.68 -6.03
C LYS A 302 -35.92 -20.84 -7.28
N PHE A 303 -34.85 -20.22 -7.80
CA PHE A 303 -34.79 -19.51 -9.07
C PHE A 303 -33.52 -19.88 -9.84
N ARG A 304 -33.48 -19.63 -11.14
CA ARG A 304 -32.32 -19.81 -12.00
C ARG A 304 -31.81 -18.50 -12.57
N LEU A 305 -30.53 -18.45 -12.90
CA LEU A 305 -29.93 -17.33 -13.63
C LEU A 305 -29.38 -17.88 -14.94
N ASN A 306 -29.79 -17.33 -16.08
CA ASN A 306 -29.52 -17.94 -17.41
C ASN A 306 -29.94 -19.42 -17.55
N GLY A 307 -30.86 -19.91 -16.71
CA GLY A 307 -31.24 -21.33 -16.63
C GLY A 307 -30.28 -22.19 -15.79
N ASP A 308 -29.18 -21.63 -15.29
CA ASP A 308 -28.19 -22.31 -14.46
C ASP A 308 -28.38 -22.03 -12.96
N ASP A 309 -27.63 -22.78 -12.14
CA ASP A 309 -27.58 -22.54 -10.70
C ASP A 309 -26.97 -21.17 -10.37
N PRO A 310 -27.60 -20.36 -9.49
CA PRO A 310 -27.12 -19.02 -9.17
C PRO A 310 -25.66 -18.98 -8.68
N GLU A 311 -25.17 -20.02 -8.00
CA GLU A 311 -23.75 -20.10 -7.61
C GLU A 311 -22.81 -20.26 -8.79
N THR A 312 -23.24 -20.95 -9.85
CA THR A 312 -22.45 -21.12 -11.08
C THR A 312 -22.30 -19.78 -11.80
N ILE A 313 -23.39 -19.01 -11.85
CA ILE A 313 -23.40 -17.68 -12.46
C ILE A 313 -22.57 -16.68 -11.63
N ASP A 314 -22.65 -16.74 -10.30
CA ASP A 314 -21.85 -15.89 -9.43
C ASP A 314 -20.34 -16.18 -9.54
N ALA A 315 -19.96 -17.46 -9.62
CA ALA A 315 -18.57 -17.86 -9.87
C ALA A 315 -18.07 -17.38 -11.25
N ALA A 316 -18.90 -17.44 -12.28
CA ALA A 316 -18.57 -16.92 -13.62
C ALA A 316 -18.42 -15.38 -13.61
N ARG A 317 -19.26 -14.68 -12.85
CA ARG A 317 -19.17 -13.24 -12.63
C ARG A 317 -17.85 -12.86 -11.95
N GLN A 318 -17.47 -13.54 -10.88
CA GLN A 318 -16.22 -13.32 -10.15
C GLN A 318 -14.98 -13.65 -10.99
N ALA A 319 -15.07 -14.63 -11.89
CA ALA A 319 -14.02 -14.95 -12.86
C ALA A 319 -13.93 -13.97 -14.05
N GLY A 320 -14.87 -13.02 -14.15
CA GLY A 320 -14.95 -12.05 -15.24
C GLY A 320 -15.37 -12.65 -16.59
N SER A 321 -15.88 -13.89 -16.61
CA SER A 321 -16.28 -14.59 -17.84
C SER A 321 -17.70 -14.26 -18.27
N LEU A 322 -18.53 -13.67 -17.39
CA LEU A 322 -19.91 -13.28 -17.67
C LEU A 322 -20.17 -11.85 -17.15
N HIS A 323 -20.68 -10.99 -18.03
CA HIS A 323 -21.02 -9.61 -17.69
C HIS A 323 -22.43 -9.52 -17.09
N ALA A 324 -22.64 -8.64 -16.11
CA ALA A 324 -23.90 -8.51 -15.37
C ALA A 324 -25.12 -8.23 -16.28
N SER A 325 -24.95 -7.42 -17.34
CA SER A 325 -26.03 -7.09 -18.28
C SER A 325 -26.48 -8.27 -19.15
N ALA A 326 -25.70 -9.35 -19.25
CA ALA A 326 -26.03 -10.54 -20.04
C ALA A 326 -26.78 -11.61 -19.22
N ILE A 327 -27.07 -11.34 -17.94
CA ILE A 327 -27.71 -12.29 -17.04
C ILE A 327 -29.23 -12.13 -17.16
N LEU A 328 -29.90 -13.23 -17.50
CA LEU A 328 -31.34 -13.40 -17.44
C LEU A 328 -31.74 -13.70 -16.00
N LYS A 329 -32.58 -12.85 -15.43
CA LYS A 329 -33.08 -12.96 -14.07
C LYS A 329 -34.55 -13.36 -14.06
N GLU A 330 -34.97 -14.10 -13.05
CA GLU A 330 -36.38 -14.48 -12.90
C GLU A 330 -37.17 -13.43 -12.14
N MET A 331 -38.39 -13.17 -12.59
CA MET A 331 -39.31 -12.27 -11.93
C MET A 331 -39.90 -12.92 -10.68
N VAL A 332 -39.77 -12.24 -9.55
CA VAL A 332 -40.26 -12.65 -8.23
C VAL A 332 -41.08 -11.53 -7.58
N THR A 333 -41.96 -11.91 -6.67
CA THR A 333 -42.90 -11.04 -5.97
C THR A 333 -42.85 -11.31 -4.47
N ALA A 334 -43.36 -10.38 -3.65
CA ALA A 334 -43.41 -10.52 -2.20
C ALA A 334 -43.82 -11.93 -1.74
N GLY A 335 -43.02 -12.52 -0.86
CA GLY A 335 -43.25 -13.85 -0.28
C GLY A 335 -42.75 -15.04 -1.11
N ASP A 336 -42.31 -14.85 -2.36
CA ASP A 336 -41.67 -15.94 -3.11
C ASP A 336 -40.38 -16.38 -2.42
N VAL A 337 -40.18 -17.70 -2.31
CA VAL A 337 -38.95 -18.27 -1.73
C VAL A 337 -37.83 -18.17 -2.76
N LEU A 338 -36.69 -17.58 -2.36
CA LEU A 338 -35.49 -17.45 -3.18
C LEU A 338 -34.52 -18.60 -2.94
N ALA A 339 -34.33 -18.99 -1.68
CA ALA A 339 -33.48 -20.12 -1.33
C ALA A 339 -33.84 -20.71 0.04
N ILE A 340 -33.48 -21.97 0.23
CA ILE A 340 -33.58 -22.68 1.52
C ILE A 340 -32.19 -23.20 1.89
N LYS A 341 -31.69 -22.83 3.06
CA LYS A 341 -30.47 -23.41 3.63
C LYS A 341 -30.81 -24.76 4.26
N ILE A 342 -30.22 -25.81 3.72
CA ILE A 342 -30.23 -27.15 4.32
C ILE A 342 -29.06 -27.19 5.31
N PRO A 343 -29.31 -27.33 6.63
CA PRO A 343 -28.27 -27.28 7.65
C PRO A 343 -27.37 -28.51 7.58
N VAL A 344 -26.24 -28.46 8.30
CA VAL A 344 -25.32 -29.59 8.42
C VAL A 344 -25.98 -30.79 9.12
N GLU A 345 -25.61 -32.01 8.71
CA GLU A 345 -25.90 -33.22 9.47
C GLU A 345 -24.65 -33.62 10.25
N GLU A 346 -24.77 -33.75 11.58
CA GLU A 346 -23.65 -34.12 12.45
C GLU A 346 -23.13 -35.54 12.14
N PRO A 347 -21.80 -35.79 12.21
CA PRO A 347 -21.23 -37.08 11.94
C PRO A 347 -21.67 -38.11 12.98
N VAL A 348 -21.91 -39.35 12.53
CA VAL A 348 -22.16 -40.48 13.42
C VAL A 348 -20.85 -41.22 13.64
N HIS A 349 -20.32 -41.17 14.87
CA HIS A 349 -19.08 -41.88 15.21
C HIS A 349 -19.29 -43.40 15.24
N GLY A 350 -18.31 -44.12 14.70
CA GLY A 350 -18.24 -45.57 14.73
C GLY A 350 -17.44 -46.10 15.90
N SER A 351 -17.25 -47.42 15.98
CA SER A 351 -16.42 -48.06 17.01
C SER A 351 -15.75 -49.32 16.47
N THR A 352 -14.46 -49.51 16.75
CA THR A 352 -13.71 -50.73 16.44
C THR A 352 -14.21 -51.91 17.27
N VAL A 353 -13.83 -53.15 16.93
CA VAL A 353 -14.18 -54.34 17.74
C VAL A 353 -13.58 -54.33 19.16
N SER A 354 -12.54 -53.51 19.36
CA SER A 354 -11.88 -53.30 20.66
C SER A 354 -12.50 -52.15 21.48
N GLY A 355 -13.47 -51.42 20.92
CA GLY A 355 -14.15 -50.31 21.59
C GLY A 355 -13.58 -48.91 21.33
N ASP A 356 -12.56 -48.77 20.48
CA ASP A 356 -12.01 -47.44 20.12
C ASP A 356 -12.95 -46.69 19.18
N THR A 357 -13.12 -45.37 19.39
CA THR A 357 -14.00 -44.52 18.58
C THR A 357 -13.41 -44.26 17.19
N LEU A 358 -14.21 -44.49 16.15
CA LEU A 358 -13.92 -44.07 14.78
C LEU A 358 -14.64 -42.74 14.50
N PHE A 359 -13.89 -41.65 14.33
CA PHE A 359 -14.48 -40.33 14.10
C PHE A 359 -14.90 -40.15 12.65
N GLY A 360 -16.15 -39.73 12.44
CA GLY A 360 -16.61 -39.19 11.16
C GLY A 360 -16.10 -37.76 10.99
N SER A 361 -15.88 -37.37 9.74
CA SER A 361 -15.44 -36.02 9.35
C SER A 361 -16.50 -34.99 9.73
N LYS A 362 -16.05 -33.84 10.24
CA LYS A 362 -16.96 -32.72 10.57
C LYS A 362 -17.50 -32.08 9.30
N PRO A 363 -18.81 -31.79 9.23
CA PRO A 363 -19.40 -31.10 8.10
C PRO A 363 -18.96 -29.63 8.09
N LYS A 364 -18.98 -29.02 6.90
CA LYS A 364 -18.77 -27.60 6.69
C LYS A 364 -20.11 -26.87 6.61
N ASP A 365 -20.22 -25.77 7.33
CA ASP A 365 -21.36 -24.87 7.19
C ASP A 365 -21.21 -23.97 5.95
N LYS A 366 -22.34 -23.48 5.44
CA LYS A 366 -22.42 -22.56 4.30
C LYS A 366 -23.26 -21.34 4.69
N HIS A 367 -22.71 -20.16 4.47
CA HIS A 367 -23.37 -18.89 4.78
C HIS A 367 -23.97 -18.26 3.52
N VAL A 368 -25.17 -17.71 3.65
CA VAL A 368 -25.85 -16.89 2.64
C VAL A 368 -26.35 -15.63 3.32
N THR A 369 -26.15 -14.50 2.65
CA THR A 369 -26.57 -13.19 3.14
C THR A 369 -27.91 -12.81 2.51
N ALA A 370 -28.85 -12.33 3.33
CA ALA A 370 -30.05 -11.64 2.83
C ALA A 370 -29.66 -10.21 2.45
N GLY A 371 -29.67 -9.91 1.15
CA GLY A 371 -29.36 -8.60 0.60
C GLY A 371 -30.62 -7.76 0.36
N THR A 372 -30.54 -6.87 -0.62
CA THR A 372 -31.63 -5.94 -0.97
C THR A 372 -32.94 -6.69 -1.21
N ASN A 373 -34.02 -6.26 -0.56
CA ASN A 373 -35.38 -6.76 -0.75
C ASN A 373 -35.56 -8.27 -0.45
N VAL A 374 -34.69 -8.85 0.40
CA VAL A 374 -34.76 -10.24 0.86
C VAL A 374 -34.97 -10.27 2.38
N ALA A 375 -35.96 -11.02 2.83
CA ALA A 375 -36.22 -11.31 4.24
C ALA A 375 -35.87 -12.78 4.55
N VAL A 376 -35.53 -13.06 5.82
CA VAL A 376 -35.33 -14.43 6.33
C VAL A 376 -36.50 -14.76 7.24
N LEU A 377 -37.14 -15.91 7.04
CA LEU A 377 -38.23 -16.36 7.89
C LEU A 377 -37.73 -16.72 9.31
N ASP A 378 -38.66 -16.89 10.24
CA ASP A 378 -38.39 -17.22 11.65
C ASP A 378 -37.58 -18.53 11.85
N ASP A 379 -37.59 -19.42 10.85
CA ASP A 379 -36.78 -20.64 10.85
C ASP A 379 -35.27 -20.37 10.68
N GLY A 380 -34.88 -19.16 10.27
CA GLY A 380 -33.49 -18.77 10.02
C GLY A 380 -32.84 -19.45 8.81
N LEU A 381 -33.61 -20.20 8.01
CA LEU A 381 -33.12 -21.05 6.91
C LEU A 381 -33.77 -20.70 5.58
N THR A 382 -34.98 -20.14 5.59
CA THR A 382 -35.75 -19.82 4.39
C THR A 382 -35.63 -18.34 4.05
N TYR A 383 -35.15 -18.04 2.85
CA TYR A 383 -34.97 -16.69 2.32
C TYR A 383 -36.09 -16.39 1.33
N VAL A 384 -36.83 -15.32 1.57
CA VAL A 384 -37.99 -14.91 0.76
C VAL A 384 -37.85 -13.47 0.28
N VAL A 385 -38.57 -13.10 -0.76
CA VAL A 385 -38.72 -11.70 -1.16
C VAL A 385 -39.51 -10.95 -0.06
N ALA A 386 -39.02 -9.76 0.32
CA ALA A 386 -39.63 -8.93 1.36
C ALA A 386 -41.09 -8.53 1.03
N GLU A 387 -41.90 -8.29 2.07
CA GLU A 387 -43.36 -8.07 1.93
C GLU A 387 -43.74 -6.76 1.21
N ASP A 388 -42.86 -5.76 1.23
CA ASP A 388 -43.06 -4.44 0.61
C ASP A 388 -42.65 -4.39 -0.88
N VAL A 389 -42.25 -5.53 -1.45
CA VAL A 389 -41.78 -5.63 -2.83
C VAL A 389 -42.91 -6.04 -3.76
N THR A 390 -43.38 -5.10 -4.59
CA THR A 390 -44.44 -5.38 -5.58
C THR A 390 -43.98 -6.37 -6.66
N VAL A 391 -42.83 -6.13 -7.29
CA VAL A 391 -42.22 -7.03 -8.27
C VAL A 391 -40.73 -6.71 -8.40
N SER A 392 -39.91 -7.73 -8.56
CA SER A 392 -38.44 -7.63 -8.62
C SER A 392 -37.84 -8.80 -9.40
N TYR A 393 -36.53 -8.76 -9.61
CA TYR A 393 -35.76 -9.79 -10.26
C TYR A 393 -34.79 -10.44 -9.27
N ALA A 394 -34.89 -11.77 -9.11
CA ALA A 394 -34.00 -12.51 -8.23
C ALA A 394 -32.57 -12.52 -8.79
N ASP A 395 -31.59 -12.26 -7.94
CA ASP A 395 -30.16 -12.37 -8.25
C ASP A 395 -29.40 -12.94 -7.05
N TYR A 396 -28.22 -13.46 -7.32
CA TYR A 396 -27.27 -13.93 -6.32
C TYR A 396 -25.90 -13.39 -6.68
N VAL A 397 -25.35 -12.55 -5.82
CA VAL A 397 -24.09 -11.82 -6.08
C VAL A 397 -23.22 -11.89 -4.83
N ASP A 398 -22.01 -12.42 -4.98
CA ASP A 398 -20.98 -12.48 -3.94
C ASP A 398 -21.48 -13.09 -2.61
N GLY A 399 -22.24 -14.17 -2.70
CA GLY A 399 -22.80 -14.83 -1.51
C GLY A 399 -24.08 -14.19 -0.95
N SER A 400 -24.64 -13.17 -1.61
CA SER A 400 -25.84 -12.45 -1.20
C SER A 400 -27.00 -12.69 -2.14
N LEU A 401 -28.15 -13.10 -1.59
CA LEU A 401 -29.43 -13.10 -2.30
C LEU A 401 -29.96 -11.68 -2.43
N ARG A 402 -30.51 -11.34 -3.60
CA ARG A 402 -31.05 -10.02 -3.89
C ARG A 402 -32.35 -10.16 -4.69
N ALA A 403 -33.25 -9.20 -4.49
CA ALA A 403 -34.45 -9.02 -5.29
C ALA A 403 -34.41 -7.60 -5.88
N ASP A 404 -33.72 -7.46 -7.02
CA ASP A 404 -33.45 -6.17 -7.64
C ASP A 404 -34.70 -5.60 -8.32
N GLU A 405 -35.02 -4.35 -8.07
CA GLU A 405 -36.18 -3.71 -8.67
C GLU A 405 -35.97 -3.42 -10.16
N PRO A 406 -37.03 -3.49 -10.98
CA PRO A 406 -36.95 -3.16 -12.40
C PRO A 406 -36.86 -1.64 -12.64
N LEU A 407 -37.24 -0.80 -11.67
CA LEU A 407 -37.18 0.66 -11.78
C LEU A 407 -35.97 1.22 -11.02
N LEU A 408 -35.23 2.10 -11.67
CA LEU A 408 -34.14 2.88 -11.07
C LEU A 408 -34.38 4.37 -11.30
N VAL A 409 -34.43 5.15 -10.22
CA VAL A 409 -34.50 6.62 -10.32
C VAL A 409 -33.08 7.18 -10.31
N SER A 410 -32.78 8.10 -11.22
CA SER A 410 -31.49 8.78 -11.27
C SER A 410 -31.24 9.60 -9.99
N GLU A 411 -29.97 9.81 -9.63
CA GLU A 411 -29.61 10.59 -8.44
C GLU A 411 -30.11 12.04 -8.48
N ASP A 412 -30.12 12.65 -9.68
CA ASP A 412 -30.68 13.98 -9.93
C ASP A 412 -32.21 14.01 -9.94
N LYS A 413 -32.86 12.84 -9.78
CA LYS A 413 -34.31 12.62 -9.83
C LYS A 413 -34.97 13.08 -11.13
N LEU A 414 -34.19 13.31 -12.19
CA LEU A 414 -34.71 13.77 -13.48
C LEU A 414 -35.13 12.63 -14.40
N ARG A 415 -34.75 11.38 -14.12
CA ARG A 415 -35.06 10.24 -14.97
C ARG A 415 -35.44 9.01 -14.16
N VAL A 416 -36.37 8.24 -14.71
CA VAL A 416 -36.68 6.89 -14.26
C VAL A 416 -36.33 5.93 -15.37
N TYR A 417 -35.51 4.95 -15.03
CA TYR A 417 -35.05 3.88 -15.90
C TYR A 417 -35.81 2.59 -15.58
N LEU A 418 -36.21 1.87 -16.62
CA LEU A 418 -36.85 0.57 -16.55
C LEU A 418 -35.93 -0.49 -17.19
N SER A 419 -35.65 -1.54 -16.44
CA SER A 419 -34.92 -2.72 -16.88
C SER A 419 -35.86 -3.91 -16.88
N VAL A 420 -35.91 -4.63 -18.00
CA VAL A 420 -36.86 -5.73 -18.23
C VAL A 420 -36.09 -6.97 -18.70
N HIS A 421 -36.32 -8.09 -18.01
CA HIS A 421 -35.84 -9.41 -18.40
C HIS A 421 -36.97 -10.25 -19.03
N PRO A 422 -36.62 -11.15 -19.97
CA PRO A 422 -37.60 -12.03 -20.61
C PRO A 422 -38.20 -13.05 -19.65
N SER A 423 -39.24 -13.76 -20.11
CA SER A 423 -39.88 -14.82 -19.32
C SER A 423 -38.87 -15.90 -18.92
N SER A 424 -38.81 -16.19 -17.62
CA SER A 424 -38.03 -17.30 -17.07
C SER A 424 -38.75 -18.65 -17.25
N GLU A 425 -38.16 -19.74 -16.77
CA GLU A 425 -38.79 -21.07 -16.77
C GLU A 425 -40.12 -21.10 -16.00
N SER A 426 -40.31 -20.19 -15.03
CA SER A 426 -41.58 -20.01 -14.32
C SER A 426 -42.70 -19.43 -15.19
N GLY A 427 -42.38 -18.93 -16.39
CA GLY A 427 -43.32 -18.26 -17.31
C GLY A 427 -43.73 -16.85 -16.86
N ARG A 428 -43.21 -16.36 -15.72
CA ARG A 428 -43.51 -15.01 -15.22
C ARG A 428 -42.71 -13.96 -15.99
N MET A 429 -43.37 -12.86 -16.35
CA MET A 429 -42.78 -11.71 -17.02
C MET A 429 -43.43 -10.42 -16.51
N LEU A 430 -42.69 -9.32 -16.61
CA LEU A 430 -43.20 -8.01 -16.23
C LEU A 430 -44.32 -7.58 -17.18
N THR A 431 -45.43 -7.06 -16.63
CA THR A 431 -46.57 -6.58 -17.41
C THR A 431 -46.74 -5.08 -17.29
N MET A 432 -47.49 -4.48 -18.23
CA MET A 432 -47.82 -3.05 -18.19
C MET A 432 -48.44 -2.64 -16.83
N GLU A 433 -49.42 -3.43 -16.35
CA GLU A 433 -50.09 -3.19 -15.07
C GLU A 433 -49.11 -3.23 -13.88
N MET A 434 -48.12 -4.11 -13.91
CA MET A 434 -47.08 -4.18 -12.87
C MET A 434 -46.15 -2.96 -12.91
N VAL A 435 -45.76 -2.51 -14.10
CA VAL A 435 -44.92 -1.30 -14.25
C VAL A 435 -45.68 -0.06 -13.80
N GLU A 436 -46.95 0.10 -14.19
CA GLU A 436 -47.80 1.20 -13.75
C GLU A 436 -47.98 1.21 -12.23
N LYS A 437 -48.20 0.03 -11.63
CA LYS A 437 -48.27 -0.10 -10.18
C LYS A 437 -46.95 0.30 -9.51
N LEU A 438 -45.81 -0.16 -10.03
CA LEU A 438 -44.49 0.22 -9.49
C LEU A 438 -44.22 1.72 -9.57
N LEU A 439 -44.54 2.35 -10.70
CA LEU A 439 -44.40 3.80 -10.89
C LEU A 439 -45.29 4.55 -9.89
N SER A 440 -46.54 4.11 -9.71
CA SER A 440 -47.49 4.68 -8.74
C SER A 440 -47.06 4.48 -7.29
N ASP A 441 -46.63 3.28 -6.90
CA ASP A 441 -46.15 2.94 -5.55
C ASP A 441 -44.93 3.82 -5.18
N ARG A 442 -44.14 4.22 -6.17
CA ARG A 442 -42.97 5.11 -6.02
C ARG A 442 -43.28 6.60 -6.16
N GLY A 443 -44.54 6.97 -6.36
CA GLY A 443 -44.95 8.37 -6.52
C GLY A 443 -44.41 9.05 -7.78
N ILE A 444 -44.08 8.27 -8.82
CA ILE A 444 -43.61 8.80 -10.10
C ILE A 444 -44.85 9.21 -10.90
N ILE A 445 -45.17 10.50 -10.83
CA ILE A 445 -46.42 11.08 -11.35
C ILE A 445 -46.22 11.94 -12.59
N GLN A 446 -44.99 12.39 -12.87
CA GLN A 446 -44.71 13.34 -13.94
C GLN A 446 -44.15 12.66 -15.19
N ARG A 447 -44.77 12.97 -16.34
CA ARG A 447 -44.27 12.70 -17.70
C ARG A 447 -43.74 11.28 -17.93
N VAL A 448 -44.47 10.29 -17.43
CA VAL A 448 -44.24 8.88 -17.76
C VAL A 448 -44.54 8.65 -19.25
N ASP A 449 -43.59 8.07 -19.97
CA ASP A 449 -43.76 7.65 -21.37
C ASP A 449 -44.25 6.20 -21.43
N LEU A 450 -45.58 6.04 -21.42
CA LEU A 450 -46.22 4.73 -21.51
C LEU A 450 -45.92 4.01 -22.83
N ASN A 451 -45.62 4.74 -23.92
CA ASN A 451 -45.23 4.11 -25.18
C ASN A 451 -43.85 3.49 -25.08
N ALA A 452 -42.91 4.13 -24.38
CA ALA A 452 -41.58 3.58 -24.14
C ALA A 452 -41.65 2.30 -23.30
N VAL A 453 -42.53 2.27 -22.27
CA VAL A 453 -42.81 1.06 -21.49
C VAL A 453 -43.36 -0.06 -22.38
N GLU A 454 -44.38 0.21 -23.19
CA GLU A 454 -44.98 -0.79 -24.08
C GLU A 454 -43.95 -1.33 -25.12
N GLN A 455 -43.13 -0.44 -25.67
CA GLN A 455 -42.05 -0.82 -26.59
C GLN A 455 -41.03 -1.73 -25.93
N VAL A 456 -40.54 -1.41 -24.72
CA VAL A 456 -39.53 -2.26 -24.08
C VAL A 456 -40.09 -3.62 -23.68
N LEU A 457 -41.33 -3.68 -23.17
CA LEU A 457 -41.98 -4.94 -22.80
C LEU A 457 -42.19 -5.84 -24.04
N SER A 458 -42.64 -5.28 -25.16
CA SER A 458 -42.82 -6.02 -26.42
C SER A 458 -41.50 -6.44 -27.07
N GLU A 459 -40.47 -5.61 -26.98
CA GLU A 459 -39.14 -5.91 -27.52
C GLU A 459 -38.47 -7.05 -26.74
N VAL A 460 -38.53 -7.04 -25.41
CA VAL A 460 -38.00 -8.13 -24.58
C VAL A 460 -38.76 -9.44 -24.86
N ALA A 461 -40.09 -9.39 -24.94
CA ALA A 461 -40.91 -10.57 -25.22
C ALA A 461 -40.64 -11.17 -26.61
N SER A 462 -40.30 -10.35 -27.61
CA SER A 462 -40.04 -10.82 -28.98
C SER A 462 -38.59 -11.26 -29.22
N LYS A 463 -37.61 -10.55 -28.66
CA LYS A 463 -36.17 -10.84 -28.85
C LYS A 463 -35.62 -11.84 -27.85
N ASN A 464 -36.34 -12.11 -26.77
CA ASN A 464 -35.91 -12.99 -25.67
C ASN A 464 -34.54 -12.60 -25.09
N MET A 465 -34.28 -11.30 -24.98
CA MET A 465 -33.06 -10.72 -24.43
C MET A 465 -33.43 -9.62 -23.43
N PRO A 466 -32.63 -9.42 -22.36
CA PRO A 466 -32.91 -8.38 -21.39
C PRO A 466 -32.58 -7.01 -21.99
N ILE A 467 -33.39 -6.01 -21.67
CA ILE A 467 -33.14 -4.62 -22.03
C ILE A 467 -33.02 -3.85 -20.73
N HIS A 468 -31.92 -3.12 -20.59
CA HIS A 468 -31.59 -2.37 -19.38
C HIS A 468 -31.73 -0.88 -19.63
N ASP A 469 -32.04 -0.16 -18.56
CA ASP A 469 -31.94 1.30 -18.45
C ASP A 469 -32.73 2.09 -19.51
N VAL A 470 -33.95 1.66 -19.84
CA VAL A 470 -34.84 2.43 -20.73
C VAL A 470 -35.48 3.56 -19.96
N VAL A 471 -35.33 4.79 -20.45
CA VAL A 471 -35.97 5.95 -19.83
C VAL A 471 -37.48 5.86 -20.04
N VAL A 472 -38.23 5.79 -18.93
CA VAL A 472 -39.70 5.68 -18.93
C VAL A 472 -40.40 6.86 -18.25
N ALA A 473 -39.66 7.74 -17.58
CA ALA A 473 -40.17 9.03 -17.12
C ALA A 473 -39.04 10.07 -17.10
N GLU A 474 -39.35 11.32 -17.44
CA GLU A 474 -38.39 12.43 -17.43
C GLU A 474 -38.95 13.68 -16.75
N GLY A 475 -38.18 14.23 -15.80
CA GLY A 475 -38.37 15.55 -15.22
C GLY A 475 -37.93 16.67 -16.16
N ILE A 476 -38.04 17.91 -15.69
CA ILE A 476 -37.57 19.12 -16.34
C ILE A 476 -36.34 19.61 -15.57
N ALA A 477 -35.17 19.63 -16.20
CA ALA A 477 -33.96 20.14 -15.57
C ALA A 477 -34.06 21.66 -15.30
N PRO A 478 -33.52 22.16 -14.16
CA PRO A 478 -33.44 23.59 -13.91
C PRO A 478 -32.46 24.27 -14.88
N GLU A 479 -32.79 25.48 -15.32
CA GLU A 479 -31.92 26.31 -16.16
C GLU A 479 -31.24 27.38 -15.30
N ARG A 480 -29.91 27.38 -15.25
CA ARG A 480 -29.14 28.42 -14.54
C ARG A 480 -29.38 29.80 -15.16
N GLY A 481 -29.48 30.82 -14.29
CA GLY A 481 -29.60 32.22 -14.69
C GLY A 481 -28.35 32.78 -15.38
N GLU A 482 -28.53 33.81 -16.21
CA GLU A 482 -27.42 34.48 -16.89
C GLU A 482 -26.64 35.40 -15.93
N ASP A 483 -25.31 35.30 -15.92
CA ASP A 483 -24.44 36.15 -15.09
C ASP A 483 -24.53 37.63 -15.48
N ALA A 484 -24.37 38.52 -14.48
CA ALA A 484 -24.21 39.94 -14.72
C ALA A 484 -22.96 40.23 -15.57
N ARG A 485 -23.06 41.21 -16.47
CA ARG A 485 -21.97 41.60 -17.39
C ARG A 485 -21.67 43.07 -17.23
N ILE A 486 -20.39 43.44 -17.19
CA ILE A 486 -19.97 44.85 -17.21
C ILE A 486 -19.33 45.08 -18.57
N GLU A 487 -19.93 45.97 -19.36
CA GLU A 487 -19.36 46.46 -20.61
C GLU A 487 -18.67 47.79 -20.33
N LEU A 488 -17.34 47.82 -20.47
CA LEU A 488 -16.57 49.05 -20.36
C LEU A 488 -16.64 49.82 -21.70
N LYS A 489 -16.88 51.13 -21.63
CA LYS A 489 -16.96 52.03 -22.78
C LYS A 489 -15.62 52.73 -23.09
N PHE A 490 -14.54 52.24 -22.49
CA PHE A 490 -13.15 52.64 -22.73
C PHE A 490 -12.30 51.37 -22.90
N GLN A 491 -11.22 51.46 -23.68
CA GLN A 491 -10.27 50.36 -23.86
C GLN A 491 -9.25 50.34 -22.71
N GLN A 492 -8.92 49.16 -22.19
CA GLN A 492 -7.93 49.01 -21.14
C GLN A 492 -6.51 48.77 -21.68
N GLU A 493 -6.41 48.17 -22.85
CA GLU A 493 -5.14 47.68 -23.38
C GLU A 493 -4.44 48.74 -24.22
N LYS A 494 -3.14 48.92 -23.99
CA LYS A 494 -2.29 49.76 -24.83
C LYS A 494 -2.08 49.08 -26.17
N ILE A 495 -2.46 49.74 -27.26
CA ILE A 495 -2.18 49.24 -28.61
C ILE A 495 -0.70 49.46 -28.98
N ALA A 496 -0.19 48.62 -29.88
CA ALA A 496 1.20 48.72 -30.37
C ALA A 496 1.44 49.93 -31.29
N GLY A 497 0.38 50.48 -31.86
CA GLY A 497 0.39 51.56 -32.84
C GLY A 497 -0.91 51.54 -33.65
N THR A 498 -1.26 52.65 -34.30
CA THR A 498 -2.36 52.69 -35.28
C THR A 498 -1.83 52.44 -36.70
N ILE A 499 -2.66 51.85 -37.56
CA ILE A 499 -2.33 51.67 -38.98
C ILE A 499 -2.81 52.91 -39.73
N ASP A 500 -1.91 53.56 -40.48
CA ASP A 500 -2.29 54.61 -41.41
C ASP A 500 -3.01 53.98 -42.61
N GLU A 501 -4.32 54.23 -42.72
CA GLU A 501 -5.20 53.69 -43.77
C GLU A 501 -4.73 54.00 -45.19
N ARG A 502 -3.96 55.09 -45.41
CA ARG A 502 -3.48 55.47 -46.74
C ARG A 502 -2.18 54.80 -47.13
N SER A 503 -1.29 54.55 -46.16
CA SER A 503 0.05 54.04 -46.41
C SER A 503 0.26 52.58 -45.99
N GLY A 504 -0.67 52.02 -45.21
CA GLY A 504 -0.58 50.67 -44.63
C GLY A 504 0.54 50.51 -43.61
N ARG A 505 1.23 51.59 -43.23
CA ARG A 505 2.33 51.58 -42.25
C ARG A 505 1.78 51.77 -40.85
N ILE A 506 2.39 51.06 -39.89
CA ILE A 506 2.07 51.22 -38.47
C ILE A 506 2.77 52.47 -37.94
N ASN A 507 1.99 53.37 -37.36
CA ASN A 507 2.49 54.50 -36.58
C ASN A 507 2.67 54.08 -35.12
N TYR A 508 3.88 53.64 -34.77
CA TYR A 508 4.26 53.21 -33.41
C TYR A 508 4.21 54.32 -32.35
N LYS A 509 3.95 55.58 -32.75
CA LYS A 509 3.76 56.69 -31.82
C LYS A 509 2.31 56.80 -31.36
N GLU A 510 1.34 56.36 -32.17
CA GLU A 510 -0.08 56.43 -31.81
C GLU A 510 -0.52 55.16 -31.08
N ARG A 511 -0.32 55.17 -29.76
CA ARG A 511 -0.54 54.00 -28.90
C ARG A 511 -1.81 54.10 -28.03
N GLU A 512 -2.61 55.15 -28.23
CA GLU A 512 -3.81 55.47 -27.44
C GLU A 512 -3.60 55.31 -25.92
N SER A 513 -2.41 55.74 -25.45
CA SER A 513 -1.93 55.41 -24.10
C SER A 513 -2.64 56.18 -22.99
N ILE A 514 -3.44 57.18 -23.34
CA ILE A 514 -4.35 57.91 -22.45
C ILE A 514 -5.70 57.97 -23.13
N GLN A 515 -6.73 57.46 -22.46
CA GLN A 515 -8.12 57.67 -22.85
C GLN A 515 -8.75 58.66 -21.91
N SER A 516 -8.92 59.88 -22.43
CA SER A 516 -9.58 60.95 -21.70
C SER A 516 -11.08 60.89 -21.94
N VAL A 517 -11.83 61.22 -20.90
CA VAL A 517 -13.29 61.33 -20.91
C VAL A 517 -13.69 62.75 -20.50
N LYS A 518 -14.90 63.15 -20.86
CA LYS A 518 -15.53 64.40 -20.45
C LYS A 518 -16.51 64.14 -19.31
N ALA A 519 -16.87 65.21 -18.60
CA ALA A 519 -17.99 65.17 -17.67
C ALA A 519 -19.27 64.74 -18.41
N GLY A 520 -19.96 63.74 -17.87
CA GLY A 520 -21.17 63.13 -18.43
C GLY A 520 -20.93 61.92 -19.34
N ASP A 521 -19.69 61.60 -19.71
CA ASP A 521 -19.42 60.42 -20.55
C ASP A 521 -19.72 59.12 -19.79
N ILE A 522 -20.35 58.16 -20.47
CA ILE A 522 -20.61 56.82 -19.93
C ILE A 522 -19.31 56.02 -19.96
N LEU A 523 -18.89 55.54 -18.80
CA LEU A 523 -17.67 54.78 -18.58
C LEU A 523 -17.92 53.27 -18.63
N ALA A 524 -19.04 52.82 -18.08
CA ALA A 524 -19.42 51.42 -18.09
C ALA A 524 -20.94 51.24 -18.03
N VAL A 525 -21.41 50.12 -18.57
CA VAL A 525 -22.80 49.66 -18.48
C VAL A 525 -22.82 48.25 -17.91
N LYS A 526 -23.52 48.05 -16.79
CA LYS A 526 -23.77 46.75 -16.18
C LYS A 526 -25.12 46.21 -16.70
N THR A 527 -25.09 45.02 -17.28
CA THR A 527 -26.28 44.19 -17.51
C THR A 527 -26.54 43.37 -16.24
N PRO A 528 -27.74 43.45 -15.63
CA PRO A 528 -28.04 42.72 -14.40
C PRO A 528 -28.07 41.20 -14.64
N LEU A 529 -27.86 40.43 -13.57
CA LEU A 529 -28.05 38.98 -13.59
C LEU A 529 -29.52 38.62 -13.84
N LYS A 530 -29.76 37.43 -14.39
CA LYS A 530 -31.11 36.85 -14.48
C LYS A 530 -31.27 35.71 -13.47
N HIS A 531 -32.49 35.53 -12.98
CA HIS A 531 -32.85 34.33 -12.22
C HIS A 531 -32.87 33.11 -13.15
N GLY A 532 -32.51 31.95 -12.61
CA GLY A 532 -32.69 30.68 -13.30
C GLY A 532 -34.17 30.31 -13.45
N LYS A 533 -34.49 29.36 -14.33
CA LYS A 533 -35.82 28.76 -14.42
C LYS A 533 -35.84 27.45 -13.65
N GLU A 534 -36.74 27.35 -12.67
CA GLU A 534 -36.89 26.15 -11.86
C GLU A 534 -37.19 24.92 -12.71
N GLY A 535 -36.61 23.79 -12.32
CA GLY A 535 -36.91 22.48 -12.84
C GLY A 535 -38.02 21.80 -12.03
N VAL A 536 -38.45 20.64 -12.49
CA VAL A 536 -39.40 19.76 -11.78
C VAL A 536 -38.90 18.33 -11.90
N ASP A 537 -38.72 17.62 -10.80
CA ASP A 537 -38.26 16.23 -10.83
C ASP A 537 -39.39 15.25 -11.23
N VAL A 538 -39.07 13.96 -11.37
CA VAL A 538 -40.05 12.92 -11.78
C VAL A 538 -41.14 12.64 -10.74
N PHE A 539 -40.94 13.09 -9.49
CA PHE A 539 -41.91 13.00 -8.40
C PHE A 539 -42.84 14.22 -8.35
N GLY A 540 -42.50 15.29 -9.08
CA GLY A 540 -43.25 16.55 -9.10
C GLY A 540 -42.72 17.62 -8.14
N ASP A 541 -41.58 17.39 -7.49
CA ASP A 541 -40.93 18.37 -6.62
C ASP A 541 -40.18 19.43 -7.45
N ILE A 542 -40.18 20.68 -6.98
CA ILE A 542 -39.49 21.80 -7.63
C ILE A 542 -37.98 21.68 -7.40
N ILE A 543 -37.20 21.68 -8.49
CA ILE A 543 -35.74 21.76 -8.44
C ILE A 543 -35.35 23.24 -8.58
N THR A 544 -34.83 23.83 -7.50
CA THR A 544 -34.43 25.23 -7.48
C THR A 544 -33.31 25.49 -8.49
N ALA A 545 -33.49 26.52 -9.32
CA ALA A 545 -32.47 26.94 -10.27
C ALA A 545 -31.50 27.93 -9.65
N GLU A 546 -30.21 27.75 -9.94
CA GLU A 546 -29.19 28.71 -9.53
C GLU A 546 -29.37 30.04 -10.28
N PRO A 547 -29.36 31.20 -9.59
CA PRO A 547 -29.32 32.49 -10.25
C PRO A 547 -27.96 32.74 -10.92
N GLY A 548 -27.92 33.67 -11.87
CA GLY A 548 -26.66 34.15 -12.42
C GLY A 548 -25.78 34.80 -11.36
N THR A 549 -24.47 34.82 -11.59
CA THR A 549 -23.50 35.41 -10.66
C THR A 549 -23.49 36.93 -10.80
N GLU A 550 -23.46 37.63 -9.66
CA GLU A 550 -23.38 39.08 -9.60
C GLU A 550 -21.95 39.60 -9.92
N LYS A 551 -21.85 40.73 -10.60
CA LYS A 551 -20.59 41.46 -10.82
C LYS A 551 -20.68 42.86 -10.22
N VAL A 552 -19.68 43.20 -9.41
CA VAL A 552 -19.60 44.49 -8.73
C VAL A 552 -18.54 45.37 -9.39
N LEU A 553 -18.95 46.58 -9.76
CA LEU A 553 -18.08 47.67 -10.15
C LEU A 553 -18.31 48.80 -9.15
N ALA A 554 -17.24 49.19 -8.45
CA ALA A 554 -17.33 50.19 -7.40
C ALA A 554 -16.98 51.58 -7.97
N PRO A 555 -17.92 52.54 -7.99
CA PRO A 555 -17.60 53.91 -8.33
C PRO A 555 -16.80 54.53 -7.19
N ALA A 556 -15.74 55.26 -7.54
CA ALA A 556 -14.92 56.04 -6.61
C ALA A 556 -14.92 57.51 -7.07
N SER A 557 -13.85 58.27 -6.80
CA SER A 557 -13.83 59.71 -7.03
C SER A 557 -14.19 60.12 -8.47
N ASN A 558 -15.10 61.07 -8.62
CA ASN A 558 -15.52 61.63 -9.90
C ASN A 558 -16.19 60.63 -10.85
N VAL A 559 -16.74 59.54 -10.33
CA VAL A 559 -17.57 58.58 -11.07
C VAL A 559 -18.88 58.42 -10.31
N GLU A 560 -19.99 58.67 -11.01
CA GLU A 560 -21.33 58.51 -10.50
C GLU A 560 -21.95 57.22 -11.08
N ALA A 561 -22.63 56.45 -10.23
CA ALA A 561 -23.47 55.34 -10.68
C ALA A 561 -24.94 55.77 -10.66
N SER A 562 -25.71 55.36 -11.67
CA SER A 562 -27.16 55.57 -11.71
C SER A 562 -27.86 54.91 -10.52
N ASP A 563 -29.08 55.35 -10.19
CA ASP A 563 -29.87 54.83 -9.05
C ASP A 563 -30.08 53.30 -9.10
N ASP A 564 -30.14 52.72 -10.29
CA ASP A 564 -30.26 51.28 -10.52
C ASP A 564 -28.92 50.52 -10.51
N GLY A 565 -27.79 51.23 -10.40
CA GLY A 565 -26.44 50.69 -10.41
C GLY A 565 -26.00 50.11 -11.76
N LEU A 566 -26.69 50.45 -12.85
CA LEU A 566 -26.44 49.88 -14.18
C LEU A 566 -25.57 50.76 -15.08
N ILE A 567 -25.52 52.07 -14.86
CA ILE A 567 -24.78 53.01 -15.70
C ILE A 567 -23.78 53.77 -14.84
N PHE A 568 -22.53 53.86 -15.30
CA PHE A 568 -21.47 54.59 -14.62
C PHE A 568 -21.03 55.75 -15.51
N THR A 569 -21.09 56.98 -15.01
CA THR A 569 -20.76 58.21 -15.73
C THR A 569 -19.65 59.00 -15.04
N SER A 570 -18.84 59.71 -15.82
CA SER A 570 -17.82 60.61 -15.26
C SER A 570 -18.44 61.92 -14.77
N GLU A 571 -18.06 62.39 -13.58
CA GLU A 571 -18.46 63.72 -13.08
C GLU A 571 -17.56 64.84 -13.61
N ILE A 572 -16.34 64.52 -14.05
CA ILE A 572 -15.35 65.50 -14.51
C ILE A 572 -14.71 65.10 -15.84
N GLU A 573 -13.93 66.00 -16.44
CA GLU A 573 -12.98 65.65 -17.49
C GLU A 573 -11.67 65.10 -16.89
N GLY A 574 -11.08 64.08 -17.53
CA GLY A 574 -9.84 63.47 -17.07
C GLY A 574 -9.58 62.09 -17.65
N ILE A 575 -8.66 61.34 -17.03
CA ILE A 575 -8.34 59.96 -17.39
C ILE A 575 -9.11 58.96 -16.52
N VAL A 576 -9.68 57.93 -17.13
CA VAL A 576 -10.33 56.83 -16.42
C VAL A 576 -9.27 55.89 -15.86
N ILE A 577 -9.35 55.60 -14.56
CA ILE A 577 -8.49 54.61 -13.91
C ILE A 577 -9.39 53.50 -13.36
N LEU A 578 -9.11 52.27 -13.81
CA LEU A 578 -9.71 51.06 -13.26
C LEU A 578 -8.62 50.22 -12.61
N THR A 579 -8.88 49.83 -11.37
CA THR A 579 -7.99 48.97 -10.57
C THR A 579 -8.39 47.50 -10.67
N GLN A 580 -7.48 46.61 -10.25
CA GLN A 580 -7.73 45.17 -10.20
C GLN A 580 -8.85 44.79 -9.22
N ASP A 581 -9.16 45.61 -8.22
CA ASP A 581 -10.28 45.43 -7.29
C ASP A 581 -11.59 46.07 -7.80
N ASN A 582 -11.72 46.29 -9.11
CA ASN A 582 -12.91 46.84 -9.78
C ASN A 582 -13.36 48.21 -9.23
N LYS A 583 -12.43 49.04 -8.74
CA LYS A 583 -12.72 50.44 -8.43
C LYS A 583 -12.38 51.33 -9.62
N MET A 584 -13.35 52.16 -10.00
CA MET A 584 -13.23 53.09 -11.11
C MET A 584 -13.30 54.53 -10.61
N TRP A 585 -12.34 55.36 -11.03
CA TRP A 585 -12.37 56.81 -10.79
C TRP A 585 -11.84 57.56 -11.99
N VAL A 586 -12.11 58.87 -12.04
CA VAL A 586 -11.56 59.76 -13.07
C VAL A 586 -10.60 60.74 -12.43
N ALA A 587 -9.39 60.83 -12.98
CA ALA A 587 -8.33 61.71 -12.48
C ALA A 587 -8.10 62.89 -13.43
N LYS A 588 -8.10 64.12 -12.89
CA LYS A 588 -7.89 65.37 -13.66
C LYS A 588 -6.44 65.57 -14.11
N GLN A 589 -5.50 64.90 -13.46
CA GLN A 589 -4.08 64.94 -13.74
C GLN A 589 -3.56 63.53 -13.95
N TYR A 590 -2.71 63.34 -14.95
CA TYR A 590 -2.05 62.07 -15.22
C TYR A 590 -0.54 62.21 -15.10
N GLU A 591 0.05 61.30 -14.34
CA GLU A 591 1.50 61.21 -14.16
C GLU A 591 2.10 60.22 -15.16
N VAL A 592 3.06 60.70 -15.95
CA VAL A 592 3.88 59.86 -16.82
C VAL A 592 5.23 59.64 -16.11
N PRO A 593 5.49 58.42 -15.60
CA PRO A 593 6.63 58.18 -14.70
C PRO A 593 8.00 58.29 -15.37
N GLY A 594 8.06 58.30 -16.70
CA GLY A 594 9.31 58.31 -17.46
C GLY A 594 9.26 59.23 -18.69
N ASP A 595 10.02 58.84 -19.71
CA ASP A 595 10.12 59.58 -20.97
C ASP A 595 8.88 59.35 -21.87
N VAL A 596 8.55 60.37 -22.66
CA VAL A 596 7.64 60.23 -23.79
C VAL A 596 8.45 59.80 -25.01
N ASP A 597 8.44 58.50 -25.27
CA ASP A 597 9.15 57.82 -26.35
C ASP A 597 8.28 56.72 -27.00
N TYR A 598 8.87 55.77 -27.74
CA TYR A 598 8.11 54.70 -28.39
C TYR A 598 7.41 53.73 -27.42
N SER A 599 7.81 53.70 -26.14
CA SER A 599 7.13 52.91 -25.11
C SER A 599 5.88 53.60 -24.58
N THR A 600 5.86 54.93 -24.58
CA THR A 600 4.77 55.77 -24.09
C THR A 600 3.83 56.23 -25.19
N GLY A 601 4.35 56.53 -26.38
CA GLY A 601 3.59 57.09 -27.49
C GLY A 601 3.31 58.59 -27.37
N ASN A 602 2.57 59.14 -28.35
CA ASN A 602 1.99 60.46 -28.30
C ASN A 602 0.95 60.52 -27.19
N LEU A 603 0.83 61.68 -26.54
CA LEU A 603 -0.07 61.89 -25.41
C LEU A 603 -1.06 62.99 -25.75
N SER A 604 -2.34 62.71 -25.58
CA SER A 604 -3.40 63.71 -25.69
C SER A 604 -4.33 63.56 -24.50
N MET A 605 -4.42 64.59 -23.67
CA MET A 605 -5.22 64.58 -22.45
C MET A 605 -6.15 65.78 -22.36
N GLU A 606 -7.42 65.51 -22.02
CA GLU A 606 -8.33 66.55 -21.52
C GLU A 606 -8.11 66.68 -20.01
N GLY A 607 -7.21 67.57 -19.60
CA GLY A 607 -6.70 67.68 -18.24
C GLY A 607 -5.24 68.09 -18.21
N SER A 608 -4.53 67.78 -17.11
CA SER A 608 -3.13 68.19 -16.91
C SER A 608 -2.17 67.00 -16.93
N LEU A 609 -0.98 67.19 -17.51
CA LEU A 609 0.05 66.15 -17.60
C LEU A 609 1.25 66.49 -16.71
N ASP A 610 1.73 65.49 -15.97
CA ASP A 610 2.98 65.57 -15.20
C ASP A 610 3.94 64.48 -15.67
N ILE A 611 4.88 64.88 -16.52
CA ILE A 611 5.87 64.01 -17.16
C ILE A 611 7.17 64.10 -16.38
N LYS A 612 7.59 63.01 -15.72
CA LYS A 612 8.82 63.01 -14.93
C LYS A 612 10.09 63.02 -15.79
N GLY A 613 10.01 62.48 -17.01
CA GLY A 613 11.15 62.34 -17.93
C GLY A 613 11.22 63.41 -19.03
N TRP A 614 11.86 63.04 -20.14
CA TRP A 614 12.03 63.84 -21.36
C TRP A 614 10.93 63.54 -22.39
N ILE A 615 10.58 64.56 -23.17
CA ILE A 615 9.80 64.36 -24.41
C ILE A 615 10.78 64.22 -25.56
N ARG A 616 10.86 63.02 -26.14
CA ARG A 616 11.85 62.69 -27.17
C ARG A 616 11.47 63.23 -28.55
N SER A 617 12.45 63.22 -29.44
CA SER A 617 12.34 63.70 -30.83
C SER A 617 11.13 63.14 -31.58
N GLY A 618 10.31 64.04 -32.11
CA GLY A 618 9.19 63.74 -32.99
C GLY A 618 7.92 63.22 -32.31
N PHE A 619 7.81 63.30 -30.99
CA PHE A 619 6.56 63.01 -30.27
C PHE A 619 5.66 64.25 -30.19
N ASP A 620 4.35 64.01 -30.07
CA ASP A 620 3.32 65.03 -29.92
C ASP A 620 2.64 64.86 -28.56
N VAL A 621 2.67 65.92 -27.75
CA VAL A 621 2.09 65.96 -26.40
C VAL A 621 1.12 67.13 -26.30
N ARG A 622 -0.15 66.84 -26.02
CA ARG A 622 -1.22 67.84 -25.91
C ARG A 622 -1.98 67.68 -24.60
N ALA A 623 -2.23 68.79 -23.93
CA ALA A 623 -3.08 68.85 -22.75
C ALA A 623 -3.96 70.10 -22.81
N SER A 624 -5.23 70.00 -22.41
CA SER A 624 -6.09 71.18 -22.26
C SER A 624 -5.75 72.00 -21.01
N GLY A 625 -5.14 71.37 -20.00
CA GLY A 625 -4.63 72.00 -18.77
C GLY A 625 -3.14 72.32 -18.81
N GLU A 626 -2.48 72.23 -17.65
CA GLU A 626 -1.04 72.47 -17.50
C GLU A 626 -0.21 71.24 -17.91
N ILE A 627 1.04 71.47 -18.35
CA ILE A 627 2.02 70.41 -18.60
C ILE A 627 3.28 70.67 -17.77
N ARG A 628 3.64 69.73 -16.91
CA ARG A 628 4.89 69.73 -16.14
C ARG A 628 5.84 68.69 -16.70
N ILE A 629 7.10 69.06 -16.88
CA ILE A 629 8.14 68.24 -17.50
C ILE A 629 9.38 68.28 -16.61
N GLY A 630 9.69 67.15 -15.97
CA GLY A 630 10.85 66.97 -15.09
C GLY A 630 12.19 66.90 -15.85
N GLY A 631 12.17 66.42 -17.09
CA GLY A 631 13.31 66.45 -18.01
C GLY A 631 13.31 67.70 -18.89
N GLY A 632 13.41 67.50 -20.20
CA GLY A 632 13.36 68.54 -21.21
C GLY A 632 12.62 68.10 -22.47
N ILE A 633 12.61 68.97 -23.47
CA ILE A 633 11.96 68.71 -24.76
C ILE A 633 13.04 68.61 -25.83
N GLU A 634 13.06 67.51 -26.57
CA GLU A 634 13.95 67.26 -27.70
C GLU A 634 13.11 67.21 -28.97
N ASN A 635 13.24 68.21 -29.86
CA ASN A 635 12.65 68.23 -31.21
C ASN A 635 11.19 67.70 -31.31
N ALA A 636 10.33 68.11 -30.39
CA ALA A 636 8.96 67.59 -30.22
C ALA A 636 7.90 68.70 -30.30
N THR A 637 6.64 68.30 -30.47
CA THR A 637 5.49 69.21 -30.46
C THR A 637 4.79 69.12 -29.11
N VAL A 638 4.73 70.24 -28.39
CA VAL A 638 4.08 70.29 -27.07
C VAL A 638 3.09 71.44 -27.04
N LYS A 639 1.84 71.15 -26.70
CA LYS A 639 0.76 72.13 -26.62
C LYS A 639 -0.02 72.00 -25.31
N ALA A 640 0.00 73.03 -24.49
CA ALA A 640 -0.82 73.13 -23.28
C ALA A 640 -1.87 74.24 -23.45
N GLY A 641 -3.09 74.02 -22.98
CA GLY A 641 -4.07 75.10 -22.83
C GLY A 641 -3.76 76.01 -21.63
N GLY A 642 -3.05 75.50 -20.62
CA GLY A 642 -2.55 76.27 -19.49
C GLY A 642 -1.04 76.54 -19.55
N ASP A 643 -0.40 76.54 -18.37
CA ASP A 643 1.03 76.77 -18.21
C ASP A 643 1.87 75.56 -18.63
N ILE A 644 3.10 75.81 -19.09
CA ILE A 644 4.12 74.77 -19.32
C ILE A 644 5.31 75.03 -18.39
N TYR A 645 5.62 74.04 -17.55
CA TYR A 645 6.77 74.07 -16.65
C TYR A 645 7.78 73.00 -17.05
N ILE A 646 9.00 73.42 -17.40
CA ILE A 646 10.09 72.55 -17.82
C ILE A 646 11.25 72.74 -16.85
N HIS A 647 11.61 71.68 -16.13
CA HIS A 647 12.76 71.74 -15.22
C HIS A 647 14.09 71.85 -15.99
N GLY A 648 14.19 71.12 -17.11
CA GLY A 648 15.30 71.19 -18.06
C GLY A 648 15.13 72.29 -19.12
N GLY A 649 15.58 72.01 -20.34
CA GLY A 649 15.54 72.96 -21.46
C GLY A 649 14.83 72.40 -22.69
N ILE A 650 14.70 73.25 -23.71
CA ILE A 650 14.18 72.88 -25.02
C ILE A 650 15.34 72.85 -26.00
N ILE A 651 15.57 71.71 -26.63
CA ILE A 651 16.61 71.50 -27.65
C ILE A 651 15.91 71.10 -28.95
N GLY A 652 16.00 71.94 -29.97
CA GLY A 652 15.39 71.68 -31.28
C GLY A 652 16.43 71.49 -32.39
N SER A 653 15.97 70.93 -33.52
CA SER A 653 16.72 70.94 -34.78
C SER A 653 16.04 71.79 -35.87
N GLY A 654 15.06 72.62 -35.48
CA GLY A 654 14.22 73.42 -36.39
C GLY A 654 12.84 72.79 -36.70
N GLU A 655 12.64 71.55 -36.28
CA GLU A 655 11.35 70.83 -36.30
C GLU A 655 10.79 70.78 -34.86
N GLY A 656 9.47 70.66 -34.70
CA GLY A 656 8.82 70.78 -33.39
C GLY A 656 8.54 72.23 -32.95
N SER A 657 7.65 72.35 -31.96
CA SER A 657 7.18 73.64 -31.45
C SER A 657 6.55 73.47 -30.08
N VAL A 658 6.80 74.44 -29.20
CA VAL A 658 6.21 74.47 -27.86
C VAL A 658 5.27 75.66 -27.73
N HIS A 659 4.02 75.40 -27.35
CA HIS A 659 2.97 76.40 -27.20
C HIS A 659 2.27 76.25 -25.84
N ALA A 660 2.37 77.29 -25.00
CA ALA A 660 1.63 77.41 -23.76
C ALA A 660 0.49 78.43 -23.91
N GLY A 661 -0.74 78.04 -23.59
CA GLY A 661 -1.87 78.98 -23.47
C GLY A 661 -1.79 79.89 -22.23
N GLY A 662 -0.90 79.56 -21.28
CA GLY A 662 -0.50 80.40 -20.16
C GLY A 662 0.97 80.82 -20.22
N ASN A 663 1.65 80.73 -19.09
CA ASN A 663 3.08 81.01 -18.97
C ASN A 663 3.94 79.81 -19.38
N LEU A 664 5.19 80.07 -19.80
CA LEU A 664 6.17 79.02 -20.05
C LEU A 664 7.44 79.27 -19.23
N THR A 665 7.86 78.27 -18.46
CA THR A 665 9.08 78.33 -17.65
C THR A 665 10.04 77.22 -18.08
N ALA A 666 11.30 77.57 -18.34
CA ALA A 666 12.34 76.61 -18.68
C ALA A 666 13.74 77.07 -18.27
N ARG A 667 14.69 76.15 -18.20
CA ARG A 667 16.09 76.48 -17.93
C ARG A 667 16.78 77.17 -19.11
N PHE A 668 16.62 76.66 -20.33
CA PHE A 668 17.23 77.23 -21.54
C PHE A 668 16.49 76.81 -22.81
N PHE A 669 16.68 77.56 -23.88
CA PHE A 669 16.23 77.22 -25.24
C PHE A 669 17.41 77.18 -26.20
N GLU A 670 17.55 76.10 -26.95
CA GLU A 670 18.53 75.98 -28.02
C GLU A 670 17.85 75.54 -29.31
N ASN A 671 17.99 76.36 -30.36
CA ASN A 671 17.47 76.08 -31.69
C ASN A 671 15.98 75.67 -31.69
N ALA A 672 15.21 76.36 -30.84
CA ALA A 672 13.82 76.03 -30.53
C ALA A 672 12.83 77.06 -31.10
N ARG A 673 11.58 76.63 -31.29
CA ARG A 673 10.43 77.49 -31.59
C ARG A 673 9.45 77.47 -30.44
N VAL A 674 9.29 78.60 -29.76
CA VAL A 674 8.53 78.71 -28.52
C VAL A 674 7.52 79.86 -28.61
N HIS A 675 6.28 79.58 -28.19
CA HIS A 675 5.23 80.58 -28.04
C HIS A 675 4.53 80.44 -26.68
N ALA A 676 4.24 81.56 -26.04
CA ALA A 676 3.38 81.60 -24.87
C ALA A 676 2.36 82.74 -24.98
N ASP A 677 1.10 82.46 -24.67
CA ASP A 677 0.06 83.49 -24.57
C ASP A 677 0.22 84.33 -23.29
N GLY A 678 0.95 83.83 -22.29
CA GLY A 678 1.39 84.56 -21.10
C GLY A 678 2.85 85.02 -21.18
N ASN A 679 3.55 84.94 -20.05
CA ASN A 679 4.97 85.29 -19.92
C ASN A 679 5.87 84.10 -20.20
N ILE A 680 7.12 84.37 -20.62
CA ILE A 680 8.17 83.35 -20.75
C ILE A 680 9.29 83.65 -19.76
N PHE A 681 9.59 82.66 -18.91
CA PHE A 681 10.68 82.70 -17.93
C PHE A 681 11.78 81.73 -18.36
N VAL A 682 13.00 82.26 -18.59
CA VAL A 682 14.17 81.45 -18.96
C VAL A 682 15.30 81.71 -17.98
N ARG A 683 15.85 80.64 -17.41
CA ARG A 683 16.90 80.78 -16.39
C ARG A 683 18.28 81.14 -16.96
N ASP A 684 18.76 80.43 -17.97
CA ASP A 684 20.17 80.47 -18.39
C ASP A 684 20.35 81.16 -19.74
N ASP A 685 19.88 80.55 -20.84
CA ASP A 685 20.23 80.98 -22.20
C ASP A 685 19.06 80.78 -23.18
N ILE A 686 18.82 81.79 -24.03
CA ILE A 686 18.05 81.66 -25.29
C ILE A 686 19.05 81.70 -26.44
N LEU A 687 19.29 80.57 -27.08
CA LEU A 687 20.32 80.38 -28.11
C LEU A 687 19.69 80.00 -29.45
N ARG A 688 19.99 80.77 -30.50
CA ARG A 688 19.56 80.49 -31.89
C ARG A 688 18.07 80.13 -32.02
N SER A 689 17.21 80.76 -31.23
CA SER A 689 15.81 80.36 -31.09
C SER A 689 14.85 81.41 -31.64
N THR A 690 13.63 80.99 -31.98
CA THR A 690 12.50 81.87 -32.29
C THR A 690 11.52 81.82 -31.13
N VAL A 691 11.45 82.89 -30.36
CA VAL A 691 10.68 82.95 -29.11
C VAL A 691 9.68 84.09 -29.21
N SER A 692 8.43 83.84 -28.86
CA SER A 692 7.37 84.85 -28.90
C SER A 692 6.46 84.75 -27.68
N ALA A 693 6.15 85.88 -27.03
CA ALA A 693 5.25 85.95 -25.89
C ALA A 693 4.23 87.08 -26.06
N ASN A 694 2.95 86.82 -25.75
CA ASN A 694 1.96 87.89 -25.63
C ASN A 694 2.07 88.65 -24.29
N GLY A 695 2.83 88.12 -23.33
CA GLY A 695 3.27 88.81 -22.12
C GLY A 695 4.69 89.37 -22.25
N SER A 696 5.46 89.22 -21.16
CA SER A 696 6.87 89.60 -21.07
C SER A 696 7.79 88.39 -21.19
N ILE A 697 9.03 88.61 -21.65
CA ILE A 697 10.10 87.59 -21.63
C ILE A 697 11.14 87.99 -20.59
N ILE A 698 11.35 87.16 -19.58
CA ILE A 698 12.25 87.39 -18.45
C ILE A 698 13.38 86.37 -18.47
N VAL A 699 14.61 86.86 -18.63
CA VAL A 699 15.85 86.08 -18.74
C VAL A 699 16.91 86.67 -17.80
N THR A 700 16.56 86.84 -16.53
CA THR A 700 17.38 87.59 -15.54
C THR A 700 18.03 86.72 -14.47
N GLU A 701 17.59 85.47 -14.35
CA GLU A 701 18.21 84.49 -13.47
C GLU A 701 19.49 83.90 -14.09
N GLY A 702 20.17 83.01 -13.36
CA GLY A 702 21.30 82.24 -13.88
C GLY A 702 22.33 83.09 -14.65
N LYS A 703 22.60 82.68 -15.89
CA LYS A 703 23.44 83.47 -16.81
C LYS A 703 22.65 84.61 -17.45
N GLY A 704 21.40 84.35 -17.83
CA GLY A 704 20.43 85.35 -18.29
C GLY A 704 20.74 85.95 -19.67
N ARG A 705 20.96 85.15 -20.71
CA ARG A 705 21.51 85.63 -21.98
C ARG A 705 20.64 85.30 -23.19
N ILE A 706 20.52 86.24 -24.12
CA ILE A 706 19.92 86.02 -25.45
C ILE A 706 21.04 86.06 -26.49
N ARG A 707 21.32 84.94 -27.12
CA ARG A 707 22.43 84.75 -28.07
C ARG A 707 21.91 84.24 -29.40
N SER A 708 21.78 85.11 -30.39
CA SER A 708 21.26 84.78 -31.72
C SER A 708 19.79 84.36 -31.76
N GLY A 709 19.11 84.69 -32.87
CA GLY A 709 17.70 84.39 -33.09
C GLY A 709 16.79 85.61 -33.02
N SER A 710 15.48 85.35 -32.87
CA SER A 710 14.43 86.37 -32.83
C SER A 710 13.60 86.17 -31.56
N VAL A 711 13.62 87.17 -30.68
CA VAL A 711 12.89 87.15 -29.40
C VAL A 711 11.89 88.31 -29.40
N GLU A 712 10.61 87.99 -29.33
CA GLU A 712 9.50 88.94 -29.47
C GLU A 712 8.60 88.86 -28.24
N ALA A 713 8.33 89.99 -27.59
CA ALA A 713 7.36 90.09 -26.49
C ALA A 713 6.38 91.23 -26.78
N VAL A 714 5.18 91.20 -26.21
CA VAL A 714 4.27 92.35 -26.31
C VAL A 714 4.58 93.36 -25.21
N LYS A 715 4.62 92.91 -23.95
CA LYS A 715 4.74 93.80 -22.78
C LYS A 715 6.17 94.24 -22.46
N GLY A 716 7.18 93.42 -22.76
CA GLY A 716 8.57 93.80 -22.51
C GLY A 716 9.54 92.62 -22.49
N ILE A 717 10.84 92.95 -22.53
CA ILE A 717 11.92 91.97 -22.37
C ILE A 717 12.84 92.46 -21.26
N GLU A 718 13.09 91.62 -20.25
CA GLU A 718 14.10 91.88 -19.22
C GLU A 718 15.16 90.78 -19.22
N VAL A 719 16.45 91.15 -19.33
CA VAL A 719 17.53 90.19 -19.58
C VAL A 719 18.86 90.69 -19.01
N ASN A 720 19.79 89.77 -18.67
CA ASN A 720 21.13 90.20 -18.26
C ASN A 720 21.99 90.62 -19.45
N GLU A 721 22.08 89.81 -20.50
CA GLU A 721 22.90 90.08 -21.69
C GLU A 721 22.16 89.81 -23.00
N ILE A 722 22.33 90.68 -24.00
CA ILE A 722 21.80 90.47 -25.37
C ILE A 722 22.96 90.47 -26.37
N GLY A 723 22.97 89.48 -27.25
CA GLY A 723 23.98 89.29 -28.27
C GLY A 723 25.17 88.44 -27.80
N SER A 724 26.22 88.43 -28.60
CA SER A 724 27.48 87.74 -28.31
C SER A 724 28.66 88.60 -28.76
N ASP A 725 29.79 88.43 -28.11
CA ASP A 725 31.11 88.94 -28.52
C ASP A 725 31.47 88.63 -29.98
N ALA A 726 31.03 87.50 -30.51
CA ALA A 726 31.18 87.13 -31.93
C ALA A 726 30.33 87.97 -32.92
N GLY A 727 29.54 88.93 -32.45
CA GLY A 727 28.71 89.80 -33.29
C GLY A 727 27.55 89.08 -34.00
N VAL A 728 27.10 87.94 -33.47
CA VAL A 728 26.03 87.15 -34.09
C VAL A 728 24.72 87.92 -34.06
N ARG A 729 24.07 88.04 -35.23
CA ARG A 729 22.82 88.76 -35.41
C ARG A 729 21.76 88.30 -34.40
N THR A 730 21.35 89.23 -33.55
CA THR A 730 20.36 89.00 -32.51
C THR A 730 19.26 90.04 -32.64
N ARG A 731 18.01 89.59 -32.79
CA ARG A 731 16.85 90.48 -32.89
C ARG A 731 16.00 90.35 -31.63
N VAL A 732 15.76 91.47 -30.96
CA VAL A 732 14.84 91.55 -29.83
C VAL A 732 13.77 92.60 -30.13
N SER A 733 12.54 92.31 -29.74
CA SER A 733 11.41 93.12 -30.15
C SER A 733 10.31 93.17 -29.10
N VAL A 734 9.81 94.37 -28.82
CA VAL A 734 8.73 94.61 -27.86
C VAL A 734 7.59 95.45 -28.44
N GLY A 735 6.43 95.44 -27.80
CA GLY A 735 5.31 96.36 -28.08
C GLY A 735 4.32 95.91 -29.14
N MET A 736 4.53 94.74 -29.76
CA MET A 736 3.65 94.26 -30.83
C MET A 736 3.58 92.75 -30.90
N GLU A 737 2.38 92.22 -31.14
CA GLU A 737 2.19 90.83 -31.51
C GLU A 737 2.84 90.54 -32.87
N SER A 738 3.39 89.33 -33.06
CA SER A 738 4.03 88.91 -34.30
C SER A 738 3.12 89.05 -35.53
N LYS A 739 1.81 88.79 -35.40
CA LYS A 739 0.82 88.99 -36.49
C LYS A 739 0.64 90.47 -36.84
N ALA A 740 0.50 91.32 -35.82
CA ALA A 740 0.42 92.78 -35.98
C ALA A 740 1.69 93.34 -36.63
N ARG A 741 2.87 92.85 -36.23
CA ARG A 741 4.14 93.23 -36.84
C ARG A 741 4.26 92.79 -38.29
N LYS A 742 3.88 91.55 -38.64
CA LYS A 742 3.83 91.11 -40.04
C LYS A 742 2.91 91.98 -40.89
N LEU A 743 1.76 92.38 -40.34
CA LEU A 743 0.85 93.30 -41.02
C LEU A 743 1.48 94.68 -41.21
N LEU A 744 2.18 95.22 -40.20
CA LEU A 744 2.93 96.47 -40.35
C LEU A 744 4.07 96.38 -41.35
N ASP A 745 4.80 95.28 -41.40
CA ASP A 745 5.87 95.05 -42.38
C ASP A 745 5.31 95.02 -43.80
N ASP A 746 4.19 94.33 -44.03
CA ASP A 746 3.52 94.29 -45.34
C ASP A 746 2.99 95.68 -45.74
N LEU A 747 2.36 96.39 -44.81
CA LEU A 747 1.91 97.78 -45.03
C LEU A 747 3.10 98.69 -45.36
N THR A 748 4.22 98.55 -44.65
CA THR A 748 5.42 99.36 -44.87
C THR A 748 6.05 99.06 -46.22
N LYS A 749 6.16 97.79 -46.62
CA LYS A 749 6.62 97.39 -47.97
C LYS A 749 5.73 97.98 -49.06
N ARG A 750 4.41 97.85 -48.92
CA ARG A 750 3.45 98.42 -49.88
C ARG A 750 3.58 99.95 -49.97
N LEU A 751 3.71 100.65 -48.84
CA LEU A 751 3.93 102.10 -48.81
C LEU A 751 5.23 102.50 -49.51
N THR A 752 6.32 101.73 -49.36
CA THR A 752 7.57 101.98 -50.09
C THR A 752 7.41 101.77 -51.60
N ASP A 753 6.66 100.75 -52.02
CA ASP A 753 6.39 100.49 -53.43
C ASP A 753 5.50 101.57 -54.07
N PHE A 754 4.47 102.04 -53.35
CA PHE A 754 3.64 103.16 -53.79
C PHE A 754 4.46 104.44 -53.91
N ASN A 755 5.32 104.75 -52.95
CA ASN A 755 6.21 105.90 -53.02
C ASN A 755 7.15 105.82 -54.23
N ARG A 756 7.77 104.66 -54.47
CA ARG A 756 8.64 104.44 -55.64
C ARG A 756 7.87 104.59 -56.95
N THR A 757 6.66 104.07 -57.01
CA THR A 757 5.79 104.14 -58.20
C THR A 757 5.32 105.57 -58.45
N ARG A 758 4.89 106.29 -57.41
CA ARG A 758 4.50 107.70 -57.47
C ARG A 758 5.67 108.55 -57.94
N ALA A 759 6.86 108.39 -57.38
CA ALA A 759 8.05 109.14 -57.80
C ALA A 759 8.35 108.97 -59.30
N LYS A 760 8.24 107.74 -59.84
CA LYS A 760 8.39 107.48 -61.29
C LYS A 760 7.30 108.16 -62.13
N MET A 761 6.06 108.12 -61.68
CA MET A 761 4.93 108.77 -62.37
C MET A 761 5.06 110.30 -62.34
N ASP A 762 5.50 110.86 -61.22
CA ASP A 762 5.72 112.30 -61.02
C ASP A 762 6.84 112.80 -61.91
N MET A 763 7.96 112.07 -62.01
CA MET A 763 9.03 112.35 -62.97
C MET A 763 8.50 112.33 -64.41
N THR A 764 7.70 111.32 -64.77
CA THR A 764 7.13 111.20 -66.14
C THR A 764 6.18 112.34 -66.45
N LEU A 765 5.26 112.68 -65.54
CA LEU A 765 4.31 113.78 -65.71
C LEU A 765 5.03 115.14 -65.77
N ALA A 766 6.03 115.37 -64.92
CA ALA A 766 6.85 116.59 -64.94
C ALA A 766 7.63 116.74 -66.25
N GLN A 767 8.22 115.66 -66.76
CA GLN A 767 8.92 115.63 -68.06
C GLN A 767 7.97 115.98 -69.22
N TYR A 768 6.71 115.54 -69.16
CA TYR A 768 5.70 115.87 -70.17
C TYR A 768 5.16 117.30 -70.06
N VAL A 769 4.93 117.83 -68.86
CA VAL A 769 4.52 119.24 -68.67
C VAL A 769 5.60 120.19 -69.21
N LYS A 770 6.87 119.86 -68.99
CA LYS A 770 8.03 120.62 -69.50
C LYS A 770 8.14 120.59 -71.03
N ASN A 771 7.66 119.53 -71.69
CA ASN A 771 7.67 119.37 -73.15
C ASN A 771 6.40 119.88 -73.86
N ARG A 772 5.35 120.27 -73.12
CA ARG A 772 4.03 120.65 -73.66
C ARG A 772 4.03 121.98 -74.42
N THR A 773 5.05 122.81 -74.23
CA THR A 773 5.20 124.13 -74.88
C THR A 773 5.68 124.05 -76.34
N LYS A 774 6.04 122.88 -76.90
CA LYS A 774 6.66 122.78 -78.24
C LYS A 774 5.91 122.01 -79.35
N LYS A 775 4.74 121.38 -79.12
CA LYS A 775 3.88 120.83 -80.21
C LYS A 775 2.48 120.44 -79.72
N ALA A 776 1.47 120.60 -80.58
CA ALA A 776 0.11 120.12 -80.34
C ALA A 776 0.11 118.60 -80.08
N LEU A 777 -0.47 118.22 -78.93
CA LEU A 777 -0.39 116.87 -78.40
C LEU A 777 -1.33 115.94 -79.20
N LEU A 778 -0.78 114.87 -79.79
CA LEU A 778 -1.58 113.82 -80.43
C LEU A 778 -2.63 113.29 -79.46
N GLN A 779 -3.88 113.13 -79.94
CA GLN A 779 -5.05 112.75 -79.15
C GLN A 779 -4.82 111.46 -78.33
N LYS A 780 -4.08 110.50 -78.91
CA LYS A 780 -3.70 109.23 -78.29
C LYS A 780 -2.73 109.41 -77.09
N THR A 781 -1.86 110.40 -77.14
CA THR A 781 -0.89 110.74 -76.07
C THR A 781 -1.57 111.51 -74.94
N SER A 782 -2.49 112.42 -75.27
CA SER A 782 -3.31 113.14 -74.28
C SER A 782 -4.17 112.18 -73.45
N HIS A 783 -4.78 111.19 -74.12
CA HIS A 783 -5.56 110.14 -73.47
C HIS A 783 -4.70 109.26 -72.54
N LYS A 784 -3.47 108.91 -72.94
CA LYS A 784 -2.53 108.15 -72.08
C LYS A 784 -2.08 108.96 -70.86
N LEU A 785 -1.81 110.26 -71.00
CA LEU A 785 -1.45 111.13 -69.88
C LEU A 785 -2.63 111.36 -68.93
N GLY A 786 -3.85 111.49 -69.45
CA GLY A 786 -5.07 111.56 -68.64
C GLY A 786 -5.27 110.28 -67.81
N LYS A 787 -5.03 109.10 -68.42
CA LYS A 787 -5.01 107.82 -67.70
C LYS A 787 -3.90 107.76 -66.64
N LEU A 788 -2.69 108.22 -66.94
CA LEU A 788 -1.57 108.24 -65.99
C LEU A 788 -1.85 109.18 -64.80
N ALA A 789 -2.39 110.37 -65.05
CA ALA A 789 -2.76 111.33 -64.00
C ALA A 789 -3.94 110.83 -63.13
N LYS A 790 -4.86 110.06 -63.70
CA LYS A 790 -5.91 109.35 -62.95
C LYS A 790 -5.32 108.26 -62.07
N LEU A 791 -4.45 107.41 -62.62
CA LEU A 791 -3.77 106.35 -61.86
C LEU A 791 -2.88 106.90 -60.73
N ARG A 792 -2.18 108.02 -60.98
CA ARG A 792 -1.40 108.73 -59.95
C ARG A 792 -2.28 109.18 -58.79
N ARG A 793 -3.44 109.78 -59.07
CA ARG A 793 -4.41 110.18 -58.02
C ARG A 793 -4.93 108.98 -57.23
N GLU A 794 -5.18 107.86 -57.91
CA GLU A 794 -5.56 106.61 -57.24
C GLU A 794 -4.44 106.07 -56.32
N ILE A 795 -3.18 106.11 -56.76
CA ILE A 795 -2.04 105.71 -55.92
C ILE A 795 -1.88 106.63 -54.71
N VAL A 796 -1.94 107.95 -54.89
CA VAL A 796 -1.81 108.92 -53.80
C VAL A 796 -2.93 108.75 -52.76
N SER A 797 -4.17 108.53 -53.22
CA SER A 797 -5.30 108.28 -52.30
C SER A 797 -5.19 106.95 -51.56
N LYS A 798 -4.71 105.89 -52.22
CA LYS A 798 -4.39 104.60 -51.55
C LYS A 798 -3.28 104.77 -50.53
N GLU A 799 -2.19 105.45 -50.89
CA GLU A 799 -1.06 105.73 -50.00
C GLU A 799 -1.52 106.49 -48.76
N ALA A 800 -2.29 107.57 -48.92
CA ALA A 800 -2.83 108.33 -47.79
C ALA A 800 -3.73 107.47 -46.86
N ARG A 801 -4.57 106.59 -47.43
CA ARG A 801 -5.40 105.66 -46.66
C ARG A 801 -4.56 104.64 -45.87
N MET A 802 -3.53 104.06 -46.49
CA MET A 802 -2.65 103.09 -45.81
C MET A 802 -1.75 103.76 -44.77
N THR A 803 -1.25 104.97 -45.01
CA THR A 803 -0.49 105.72 -44.01
C THR A 803 -1.35 106.04 -42.80
N LYS A 804 -2.63 106.44 -43.01
CA LYS A 804 -3.59 106.64 -41.92
C LYS A 804 -3.84 105.34 -41.15
N TYR A 805 -4.09 104.23 -41.86
CA TYR A 805 -4.33 102.92 -41.25
C TYR A 805 -3.12 102.42 -40.45
N ARG A 806 -1.89 102.57 -40.98
CA ARG A 806 -0.65 102.26 -40.26
C ARG A 806 -0.54 103.08 -38.97
N LYS A 807 -0.78 104.39 -39.04
CA LYS A 807 -0.70 105.27 -37.86
C LYS A 807 -1.74 104.91 -36.81
N GLU A 808 -2.98 104.64 -37.21
CA GLU A 808 -4.05 104.18 -36.31
C GLU A 808 -3.71 102.83 -35.67
N LEU A 809 -3.09 101.91 -36.43
CA LEU A 809 -2.70 100.60 -35.93
C LEU A 809 -1.58 100.68 -34.88
N VAL A 810 -0.56 101.53 -35.08
CA VAL A 810 0.51 101.77 -34.09
C VAL A 810 -0.04 102.48 -32.85
N GLN A 811 -0.86 103.52 -33.02
CA GLN A 811 -1.43 104.30 -31.93
C GLN A 811 -2.27 103.42 -30.98
N LYS A 812 -3.14 102.56 -31.54
CA LYS A 812 -3.95 101.61 -30.77
C LYS A 812 -3.10 100.62 -29.95
N MET A 813 -1.86 100.36 -30.35
CA MET A 813 -0.95 99.46 -29.64
C MET A 813 -0.19 100.16 -28.51
N SER A 814 0.02 101.47 -28.59
CA SER A 814 0.70 102.25 -27.55
C SER A 814 -0.24 102.76 -26.45
N GLU A 815 -1.52 102.97 -26.74
CA GLU A 815 -2.48 103.59 -25.80
C GLU A 815 -2.97 102.66 -24.66
N ASN A 816 -2.68 101.35 -24.73
CA ASN A 816 -3.25 100.35 -23.83
C ASN A 816 -2.34 99.92 -22.67
N GLU A 817 -1.14 100.49 -22.50
CA GLU A 817 -0.19 100.06 -21.47
C GLU A 817 0.08 101.13 -20.40
N ILE A 818 0.01 100.72 -19.12
CA ILE A 818 0.19 101.58 -17.93
C ILE A 818 1.68 101.83 -17.64
N GLU A 819 2.55 100.86 -17.98
CA GLU A 819 4.00 100.95 -17.88
C GLU A 819 4.61 101.06 -19.28
N PRO A 820 5.76 101.76 -19.45
CA PRO A 820 6.41 101.89 -20.73
C PRO A 820 6.97 100.53 -21.19
N VAL A 821 6.46 100.03 -22.31
CA VAL A 821 7.01 98.86 -23.00
C VAL A 821 8.47 99.11 -23.34
N ALA A 822 9.35 98.25 -22.83
CA ALA A 822 10.79 98.43 -22.96
C ALA A 822 11.57 97.12 -23.06
N VAL A 823 12.80 97.24 -23.57
CA VAL A 823 13.83 96.22 -23.43
C VAL A 823 14.80 96.66 -22.34
N LYS A 824 14.80 95.97 -21.21
CA LYS A 824 15.63 96.27 -20.04
C LYS A 824 16.77 95.27 -19.95
N VAL A 825 18.00 95.77 -20.05
CA VAL A 825 19.22 94.96 -20.01
C VAL A 825 20.01 95.32 -18.76
N ARG A 826 20.43 94.30 -17.99
CA ARG A 826 21.08 94.51 -16.69
C ARG A 826 22.62 94.57 -16.76
N LYS A 827 23.25 94.01 -17.80
CA LYS A 827 24.72 93.91 -17.91
C LYS A 827 25.29 94.39 -19.24
N THR A 828 24.99 93.74 -20.36
CA THR A 828 25.68 94.03 -21.63
C THR A 828 24.78 93.83 -22.84
N VAL A 829 24.85 94.74 -23.80
CA VAL A 829 24.28 94.58 -25.14
C VAL A 829 25.43 94.59 -26.13
N TYR A 830 25.65 93.46 -26.80
CA TYR A 830 26.74 93.30 -27.76
C TYR A 830 26.38 93.86 -29.15
N LEU A 831 27.40 94.28 -29.89
CA LEU A 831 27.28 94.69 -31.29
C LEU A 831 26.60 93.61 -32.14
N GLY A 832 25.85 94.04 -33.16
CA GLY A 832 25.06 93.13 -34.00
C GLY A 832 23.66 92.80 -33.45
N THR A 833 23.33 93.35 -32.27
CA THR A 833 21.97 93.36 -31.74
C THR A 833 21.13 94.42 -32.44
N THR A 834 19.91 94.06 -32.82
CA THR A 834 18.88 95.00 -33.27
C THR A 834 17.70 94.96 -32.31
N VAL A 835 17.40 96.11 -31.72
CA VAL A 835 16.30 96.31 -30.79
C VAL A 835 15.15 96.99 -31.52
N PHE A 836 13.96 96.45 -31.36
CA PHE A 836 12.72 97.04 -31.87
C PHE A 836 11.77 97.34 -30.71
N VAL A 837 11.25 98.56 -30.66
CA VAL A 837 10.20 98.97 -29.72
C VAL A 837 9.06 99.52 -30.57
N TYR A 838 7.92 98.83 -30.58
CA TYR A 838 6.85 99.04 -31.55
C TYR A 838 7.35 98.92 -33.01
N ASP A 839 7.26 100.00 -33.80
CA ASP A 839 7.74 100.10 -35.18
C ASP A 839 9.09 100.83 -35.31
N SER A 840 9.66 101.30 -34.19
CA SER A 840 10.97 101.95 -34.15
C SER A 840 12.09 100.91 -34.02
N VAL A 841 13.24 101.21 -34.64
CA VAL A 841 14.40 100.31 -34.68
C VAL A 841 15.65 101.02 -34.18
N TYR A 842 16.45 100.30 -33.40
CA TYR A 842 17.76 100.73 -32.92
C TYR A 842 18.78 99.64 -33.25
N HIS A 843 19.81 100.02 -34.01
CA HIS A 843 20.92 99.13 -34.36
C HIS A 843 22.08 99.40 -33.41
N VAL A 844 22.47 98.38 -32.65
CA VAL A 844 23.59 98.47 -31.72
C VAL A 844 24.89 98.33 -32.53
N THR A 845 25.60 99.44 -32.68
CA THR A 845 26.84 99.55 -33.48
C THR A 845 28.11 99.31 -32.68
N GLU A 846 28.03 99.40 -31.34
CA GLU A 846 29.12 99.15 -30.39
C GLU A 846 28.58 98.50 -29.12
N ASP A 847 29.44 97.82 -28.36
CA ASP A 847 29.02 97.15 -27.12
C ASP A 847 28.59 98.17 -26.05
N ILE A 848 27.35 98.05 -25.56
CA ILE A 848 26.82 98.86 -24.46
C ILE A 848 26.98 98.06 -23.17
N ARG A 849 27.83 98.55 -22.25
CA ARG A 849 28.07 97.92 -20.94
C ARG A 849 27.34 98.67 -19.83
N GLY A 850 26.79 97.94 -18.88
CA GLY A 850 26.00 98.47 -17.77
C GLY A 850 24.50 98.18 -17.91
N LYS A 851 23.71 98.76 -17.00
CA LYS A 851 22.26 98.74 -17.12
C LYS A 851 21.86 99.66 -18.26
N VAL A 852 20.92 99.22 -19.10
CA VAL A 852 20.37 100.06 -20.18
C VAL A 852 18.91 99.69 -20.41
N LEU A 853 18.09 100.72 -20.63
CA LEU A 853 16.69 100.61 -20.98
C LEU A 853 16.48 101.18 -22.39
N PHE A 854 15.96 100.37 -23.30
CA PHE A 854 15.50 100.83 -24.62
C PHE A 854 13.99 101.07 -24.54
N VAL A 855 13.58 102.32 -24.68
CA VAL A 855 12.18 102.75 -24.59
C VAL A 855 11.85 103.66 -25.78
N LEU A 856 10.58 103.69 -26.19
CA LEU A 856 10.13 104.60 -27.24
C LEU A 856 10.02 106.03 -26.67
N ASN A 857 10.74 106.98 -27.27
CA ASN A 857 10.47 108.39 -27.06
C ASN A 857 9.30 108.80 -27.98
N ALA A 858 8.13 109.06 -27.39
CA ALA A 858 6.91 109.37 -28.12
C ALA A 858 7.00 110.66 -28.97
N GLU A 859 7.75 111.66 -28.50
CA GLU A 859 7.93 112.95 -29.20
C GLU A 859 8.85 112.82 -30.42
N LYS A 860 9.96 112.10 -30.26
CA LYS A 860 10.97 111.92 -31.31
C LYS A 860 10.66 110.77 -32.27
N GLN A 861 9.68 109.91 -31.93
CA GLN A 861 9.35 108.70 -32.68
C GLN A 861 10.61 107.85 -32.95
N SER A 862 11.45 107.72 -31.92
CA SER A 862 12.72 107.00 -31.97
C SER A 862 12.97 106.29 -30.64
N ILE A 863 13.77 105.23 -30.65
CA ILE A 863 14.21 104.57 -29.42
C ILE A 863 15.23 105.45 -28.69
N GLU A 864 14.99 105.69 -27.41
CA GLU A 864 15.89 106.38 -26.49
C GLU A 864 16.51 105.37 -25.52
N LEU A 865 17.79 105.60 -25.19
CA LEU A 865 18.55 104.79 -24.26
C LEU A 865 18.58 105.52 -22.92
N VAL A 866 18.02 104.90 -21.88
CA VAL A 866 18.16 105.37 -20.50
C VAL A 866 19.17 104.45 -19.81
N VAL A 867 20.36 104.99 -19.50
CA VAL A 867 21.51 104.27 -18.92
C VAL A 867 21.49 104.38 -17.41
#